data_AF-A0A4Y9FQR1-F1
#
_entry.id   AF-A0A4Y9FQR1-F1
#
_cell.length_a   1.000
_cell.length_b   1.000
_cell.length_c   1.000
_cell.angle_alpha   90.00
_cell.angle_beta   90.00
_cell.angle_gamma   90.00
#
_symmetry.space_group_name_H-M   'P 1'
#
loop_
_entity.id
_entity.type
_entity.pdbx_description
1 polymer ?
#
loop_
_entity_poly.entity_id
_entity_poly.type
_entity_poly.pdbx_seq_one_letter_code
_entity_poly.pdbx_strand_id
1 'polypeptide(L)'
;MEQFIEKSSGRIVCVRTRYPYYGSQLQLLLLEYQDDGACVLIRESDFQELFMPRRSQLTTAEKLSIYRSLFRGRDDVYAKSYQNDTGRLQYYPSYRYGWKQLPADQRTCEPLTDQVLKAHFRGETSIGLFPILKDDTCYLLAIDFDKGDWKEAVQTLRQVLEAYQIAVHVEVSRSGNGAHAWFFFENPIPCREVRLFGRKLLELAMQASPKVSFSSFDRMFPNQDRLTKGGFGNLIALPLQGHSFQEGRRVFVDKQYVPYADQWLYLKELRRVSYQQVQELNKLSLRMCFEQEPLEIRLGRVLEVKKANLSSQLLFYLKKLASFSNPEYYLKQAMRQPVYQIPETIWLFEEDDAYLYLPRGLVSTLRETFPKLSVVRREHDSDEIRVSFTGELRFDQELALTDMLSADNGVLCAGTGFGKTVLGAALIAKCQKRTLILVHNRQLLEQWLERLSQFLVFEEEEAIRYTPSGRKKVIGHIGQFMGSKKWRTMLVDVAMIQSLMTIENLEELLSNYDLMLVDECHHVTAVMFEKVVASFSGTYLYGLTATPERKNGHEPILFQRIGPILHTASEYQVAFEKQLLLRFTDFGKYDVQDKNSSNFVELCDRLVQSSSRNQMILQDIIEAYQQKRHILVLTNRIDHLKVLEKKLKEACLSSIFIMSGQTKVKEKQEILSRIYQLDDEPFVLLSIGKYVGEGFDLPKLDTLVLASPLSWKNNLIQYAGRIHRPYPKKELVRIYDYIDIHVPYLERMFHKRQIAYRKMKYATSSQLADQSIFDTVSYEKTFLRDLESVEKLILSISTAYHLTLQQLVGLVKEVSLEIYISKDDRNQTFVDQLSENGITVHAVAGSLPNVTLINDSIVWFGKLPLLIQHYDKEESMLLRIESENLFQEFREIIQEKE
;
A
#
# COMPACT_ATOMS: atom_id res chain seq x y z
N MET A 1 36.54 -43.86 -35.85
CA MET A 1 37.68 -43.03 -35.41
C MET A 1 37.10 -42.00 -34.45
N GLU A 2 37.71 -41.83 -33.27
CA GLU A 2 37.27 -40.81 -32.31
C GLU A 2 37.54 -39.41 -32.89
N GLN A 3 36.54 -38.54 -32.82
CA GLN A 3 36.61 -37.14 -33.28
C GLN A 3 36.83 -36.22 -32.08
N PHE A 4 37.68 -35.21 -32.26
CA PHE A 4 38.05 -34.24 -31.23
C PHE A 4 37.91 -32.81 -31.76
N ILE A 5 37.61 -31.86 -30.87
CA ILE A 5 37.43 -30.44 -31.23
C ILE A 5 38.62 -29.65 -30.67
N GLU A 6 39.35 -28.95 -31.54
CA GLU A 6 40.46 -28.09 -31.13
C GLU A 6 39.94 -26.89 -30.33
N LYS A 7 40.50 -26.65 -29.13
CA LYS A 7 40.00 -25.61 -28.21
C LYS A 7 40.14 -24.18 -28.75
N SER A 8 41.17 -23.91 -29.54
CA SER A 8 41.50 -22.56 -30.04
C SER A 8 40.65 -22.16 -31.25
N SER A 9 40.32 -23.12 -32.12
CA SER A 9 39.73 -22.87 -33.43
C SER A 9 38.34 -23.47 -33.59
N GLY A 10 37.93 -24.40 -32.73
CA GLY A 10 36.68 -25.16 -32.86
C GLY A 10 36.69 -26.19 -33.99
N ARG A 11 37.83 -26.41 -34.65
CA ARG A 11 37.96 -27.34 -35.79
C ARG A 11 37.91 -28.79 -35.32
N ILE A 12 37.32 -29.66 -36.13
CA ILE A 12 37.16 -31.09 -35.83
C ILE A 12 38.32 -31.87 -36.42
N VAL A 13 38.98 -32.69 -35.61
CA VAL A 13 40.09 -33.55 -36.02
C VAL A 13 39.80 -35.03 -35.72
N CYS A 14 40.35 -35.92 -36.53
CA CYS A 14 40.39 -37.36 -36.27
C CYS A 14 41.82 -37.80 -35.96
N VAL A 15 42.01 -38.62 -34.92
CA VAL A 15 43.29 -39.30 -34.69
C VAL A 15 43.38 -40.48 -35.66
N ARG A 16 44.31 -40.43 -36.61
CA ARG A 16 44.52 -41.50 -37.60
C ARG A 16 45.39 -42.61 -37.07
N THR A 17 46.50 -42.29 -36.40
CA THR A 17 47.48 -43.28 -35.92
C THR A 17 48.31 -42.69 -34.79
N ARG A 18 48.81 -43.56 -33.89
CA ARG A 18 49.75 -43.22 -32.82
C ARG A 18 51.09 -43.92 -33.07
N TYR A 19 52.18 -43.17 -33.01
CA TYR A 19 53.53 -43.65 -33.23
C TYR A 19 54.34 -43.60 -31.93
N PRO A 20 54.92 -44.71 -31.46
CA PRO A 20 55.92 -44.68 -30.41
C PRO A 20 57.24 -44.12 -30.96
N TYR A 21 57.83 -43.12 -30.29
CA TYR A 21 59.12 -42.57 -30.70
C TYR A 21 60.26 -43.42 -30.13
N TYR A 22 61.07 -44.00 -31.02
CA TYR A 22 62.11 -44.97 -30.66
C TYR A 22 63.13 -44.37 -29.68
N GLY A 23 63.39 -45.07 -28.57
CA GLY A 23 64.36 -44.64 -27.54
C GLY A 23 63.85 -43.61 -26.53
N SER A 24 62.54 -43.32 -26.48
CA SER A 24 61.95 -42.42 -25.48
C SER A 24 60.55 -42.89 -25.03
N GLN A 25 60.00 -42.26 -23.98
CA GLN A 25 58.59 -42.42 -23.60
C GLN A 25 57.61 -41.55 -24.42
N LEU A 26 58.09 -40.83 -25.44
CA LEU A 26 57.26 -39.92 -26.25
C LEU A 26 56.38 -40.70 -27.24
N GLN A 27 55.11 -40.32 -27.30
CA GLN A 27 54.16 -40.76 -28.32
C GLN A 27 53.76 -39.58 -29.20
N LEU A 28 53.70 -39.81 -30.52
CA LEU A 28 53.24 -38.85 -31.53
C LEU A 28 51.90 -39.31 -32.08
N LEU A 29 50.96 -38.38 -32.30
CA LEU A 29 49.69 -38.63 -32.97
C LEU A 29 49.66 -37.95 -34.33
N LEU A 30 49.18 -38.67 -35.33
CA LEU A 30 48.79 -38.11 -36.61
C LEU A 30 47.31 -37.72 -36.56
N LEU A 31 47.06 -36.41 -36.64
CA LEU A 31 45.73 -35.83 -36.71
C LEU A 31 45.37 -35.51 -38.15
N GLU A 32 44.10 -35.65 -38.50
CA GLU A 32 43.53 -35.16 -39.76
C GLU A 32 42.35 -34.23 -39.49
N TYR A 33 42.44 -33.01 -39.99
CA TYR A 33 41.37 -32.01 -39.91
C TYR A 33 40.24 -32.38 -40.87
N GLN A 34 39.00 -32.38 -40.38
CA GLN A 34 37.82 -32.83 -41.14
C GLN A 34 37.33 -31.81 -42.17
N ASP A 35 37.69 -30.55 -42.02
CA ASP A 35 37.25 -29.44 -42.87
C ASP A 35 38.11 -29.29 -44.14
N ASP A 36 39.42 -29.50 -44.05
CA ASP A 36 40.35 -29.35 -45.19
C ASP A 36 41.19 -30.60 -45.50
N GLY A 37 41.10 -31.66 -44.69
CA GLY A 37 41.87 -32.89 -44.84
C GLY A 37 43.35 -32.76 -44.47
N ALA A 38 43.77 -31.64 -43.87
CA ALA A 38 45.17 -31.42 -43.51
C ALA A 38 45.62 -32.40 -42.42
N CYS A 39 46.79 -33.02 -42.63
CA CYS A 39 47.39 -33.96 -41.69
C CYS A 39 48.53 -33.31 -40.89
N VAL A 40 48.47 -33.39 -39.56
CA VAL A 40 49.48 -32.80 -38.67
C VAL A 40 49.95 -33.84 -37.65
N LEU A 41 51.26 -33.90 -37.44
CA LEU A 41 51.87 -34.76 -36.43
C LEU A 41 52.14 -33.94 -35.17
N ILE A 42 51.57 -34.33 -34.03
CA ILE A 42 51.77 -33.63 -32.75
C ILE A 42 52.17 -34.59 -31.63
N ARG A 43 52.78 -34.08 -30.56
CA ARG A 43 53.08 -34.89 -29.38
C ARG A 43 51.81 -35.17 -28.60
N GLU A 44 51.75 -36.32 -27.92
CA GLU A 44 50.63 -36.67 -27.04
C GLU A 44 50.40 -35.61 -25.95
N SER A 45 51.46 -34.99 -25.42
CA SER A 45 51.33 -33.86 -24.48
C SER A 45 50.60 -32.66 -25.09
N ASP A 46 50.90 -32.32 -26.35
CA ASP A 46 50.31 -31.18 -27.05
C ASP A 46 48.86 -31.52 -27.45
N PHE A 47 48.58 -32.79 -27.80
CA PHE A 47 47.22 -33.27 -28.05
C PHE A 47 46.33 -33.15 -26.80
N GLN A 48 46.86 -33.54 -25.64
CA GLN A 48 46.16 -33.36 -24.36
C GLN A 48 45.89 -31.88 -24.06
N GLU A 49 46.82 -30.99 -24.37
CA GLU A 49 46.63 -29.55 -24.16
C GLU A 49 45.62 -28.91 -25.12
N LEU A 50 45.69 -29.24 -26.41
CA LEU A 50 44.88 -28.61 -27.46
C LEU A 50 43.46 -29.16 -27.56
N PHE A 51 43.24 -30.43 -27.18
CA PHE A 51 41.98 -31.14 -27.45
C PHE A 51 41.29 -31.71 -26.21
N MET A 52 42.03 -32.08 -25.15
CA MET A 52 41.43 -32.68 -23.95
C MET A 52 41.09 -31.61 -22.91
N PRO A 53 39.85 -31.54 -22.36
CA PRO A 53 39.54 -30.57 -21.31
C PRO A 53 40.54 -30.71 -20.15
N ARG A 54 41.17 -29.61 -19.72
CA ARG A 54 42.09 -29.64 -18.57
C ARG A 54 41.28 -30.20 -17.40
N ARG A 55 41.57 -31.43 -16.97
CA ARG A 55 40.98 -31.97 -15.74
C ARG A 55 41.47 -31.07 -14.62
N SER A 56 40.56 -30.35 -13.98
CA SER A 56 40.85 -29.55 -12.78
C SER A 56 41.73 -30.38 -11.84
N GLN A 57 42.92 -29.85 -11.50
CA GLN A 57 43.84 -30.48 -10.56
C GLN A 57 43.30 -30.50 -9.12
N LEU A 58 42.19 -29.79 -8.86
CA LEU A 58 41.50 -29.80 -7.58
C LEU A 58 40.84 -31.15 -7.29
N THR A 59 41.07 -31.64 -6.08
CA THR A 59 40.42 -32.81 -5.50
C THR A 59 38.92 -32.58 -5.34
N THR A 60 38.15 -33.66 -5.21
CA THR A 60 36.71 -33.59 -4.93
C THR A 60 36.40 -32.82 -3.65
N ALA A 61 37.26 -32.95 -2.62
CA ALA A 61 37.10 -32.22 -1.36
C ALA A 61 37.30 -30.71 -1.55
N GLU A 62 38.31 -30.29 -2.31
CA GLU A 62 38.54 -28.88 -2.62
C GLU A 62 37.38 -28.28 -3.43
N LYS A 63 36.85 -29.01 -4.42
CA LYS A 63 35.69 -28.56 -5.21
C LYS A 63 34.45 -28.34 -4.35
N LEU A 64 34.14 -29.28 -3.45
CA LEU A 64 33.02 -29.16 -2.52
C LEU A 64 33.21 -27.99 -1.55
N SER A 65 34.43 -27.80 -1.05
CA SER A 65 34.78 -26.67 -0.18
C SER A 65 34.56 -25.32 -0.88
N ILE A 66 35.06 -25.17 -2.11
CA ILE A 66 34.87 -23.97 -2.94
C ILE A 66 33.37 -23.70 -3.12
N TYR A 67 32.60 -24.72 -3.53
CA TYR A 67 31.18 -24.56 -3.79
C TYR A 67 30.39 -24.11 -2.55
N ARG A 68 30.63 -24.77 -1.41
CA ARG A 68 30.03 -24.38 -0.11
C ARG A 68 30.49 -23.02 0.38
N SER A 69 31.67 -22.56 -0.03
CA SER A 69 32.17 -21.25 0.37
C SER A 69 31.45 -20.09 -0.33
N LEU A 70 30.80 -20.36 -1.47
CA LEU A 70 30.16 -19.39 -2.35
C LEU A 70 28.63 -19.47 -2.28
N PHE A 71 28.07 -20.65 -2.49
CA PHE A 71 26.63 -20.89 -2.49
C PHE A 71 26.13 -21.15 -1.06
N ARG A 72 26.32 -20.14 -0.20
CA ARG A 72 25.94 -20.18 1.22
C ARG A 72 24.53 -19.68 1.43
N GLY A 73 23.74 -20.47 2.15
CA GLY A 73 22.39 -20.16 2.58
C GLY A 73 22.07 -21.03 3.79
N ARG A 74 20.82 -21.46 3.94
CA ARG A 74 20.46 -22.38 5.04
C ARG A 74 21.24 -23.70 4.96
N ASP A 75 21.77 -24.11 6.10
CA ASP A 75 22.52 -25.36 6.29
C ASP A 75 21.60 -26.52 6.69
N ASP A 76 20.52 -26.21 7.40
CA ASP A 76 19.54 -27.16 7.92
C ASP A 76 18.50 -27.64 6.90
N VAL A 77 18.47 -27.05 5.69
CA VAL A 77 17.52 -27.40 4.62
C VAL A 77 18.02 -26.94 3.24
N TYR A 78 17.77 -27.74 2.22
CA TYR A 78 17.99 -27.39 0.81
C TYR A 78 16.70 -27.55 0.01
N ALA A 79 16.64 -26.99 -1.19
CA ALA A 79 15.50 -27.20 -2.08
C ALA A 79 15.78 -28.42 -2.97
N LYS A 80 14.92 -29.43 -2.94
CA LYS A 80 15.03 -30.66 -3.74
C LYS A 80 14.08 -30.59 -4.94
N SER A 81 14.57 -30.94 -6.12
CA SER A 81 13.74 -30.97 -7.32
C SER A 81 12.90 -32.22 -7.43
N TYR A 82 11.66 -32.05 -7.91
CA TYR A 82 10.76 -33.12 -8.33
C TYR A 82 10.19 -32.79 -9.70
N GLN A 83 10.01 -33.82 -10.53
CA GLN A 83 9.30 -33.68 -11.80
C GLN A 83 7.81 -33.88 -11.52
N ASN A 84 6.99 -32.90 -11.91
CA ASN A 84 5.54 -33.01 -11.78
C ASN A 84 4.95 -33.87 -12.91
N ASP A 85 3.66 -34.16 -12.84
CA ASP A 85 2.94 -35.00 -13.81
C ASP A 85 2.96 -34.43 -15.24
N THR A 86 3.25 -33.13 -15.40
CA THR A 86 3.42 -32.44 -16.69
C THR A 86 4.86 -32.43 -17.20
N GLY A 87 5.78 -33.14 -16.53
CA GLY A 87 7.20 -33.19 -16.90
C GLY A 87 8.02 -31.95 -16.49
N ARG A 88 7.41 -30.94 -15.85
CA ARG A 88 8.09 -29.72 -15.38
C ARG A 88 8.77 -29.96 -14.03
N LEU A 89 9.97 -29.42 -13.90
CA LEU A 89 10.76 -29.51 -12.67
C LEU A 89 10.30 -28.44 -11.67
N GLN A 90 9.94 -28.85 -10.46
CA GLN A 90 9.58 -27.99 -9.34
C GLN A 90 10.50 -28.24 -8.15
N TYR A 91 10.67 -27.25 -7.28
CA TYR A 91 11.53 -27.34 -6.11
C TYR A 91 10.72 -27.24 -4.82
N TYR A 92 11.06 -28.07 -3.84
CA TYR A 92 10.43 -28.10 -2.52
C TYR A 92 11.49 -28.19 -1.43
N PRO A 93 11.24 -27.75 -0.18
CA PRO A 93 12.14 -28.02 0.93
C PRO A 93 12.43 -29.52 1.07
N SER A 94 13.67 -29.86 1.42
CA SER A 94 14.15 -31.23 1.59
C SER A 94 13.57 -31.86 2.85
N TYR A 95 12.32 -32.32 2.80
CA TYR A 95 11.72 -33.04 3.92
C TYR A 95 12.10 -34.51 3.94
N ARG A 96 12.21 -35.10 5.13
CA ARG A 96 12.37 -36.55 5.32
C ARG A 96 11.19 -37.34 4.73
N TYR A 97 11.44 -38.57 4.29
CA TYR A 97 10.43 -39.46 3.69
C TYR A 97 9.17 -39.60 4.58
N GLY A 98 7.98 -39.56 3.97
CA GLY A 98 6.68 -39.62 4.70
C GLY A 98 6.06 -38.26 5.06
N TRP A 99 6.74 -37.14 4.80
CA TRP A 99 6.30 -35.79 5.20
C TRP A 99 4.93 -35.33 4.68
N LYS A 100 4.45 -35.84 3.54
CA LYS A 100 3.13 -35.47 2.99
C LYS A 100 1.98 -35.84 3.93
N GLN A 101 2.20 -36.80 4.84
CA GLN A 101 1.22 -37.28 5.81
C GLN A 101 1.36 -36.60 7.18
N LEU A 102 2.41 -35.79 7.40
CA LEU A 102 2.69 -35.13 8.68
C LEU A 102 2.17 -33.68 8.72
N PRO A 103 1.60 -33.24 9.86
CA PRO A 103 1.35 -31.83 10.15
C PRO A 103 2.60 -30.97 9.95
N ALA A 104 2.44 -29.71 9.51
CA ALA A 104 3.56 -28.86 9.08
C ALA A 104 4.59 -28.60 10.19
N ASP A 105 4.15 -28.59 11.45
CA ASP A 105 4.91 -28.46 12.69
C ASP A 105 5.77 -29.70 13.03
N GLN A 106 5.46 -30.87 12.45
CA GLN A 106 6.19 -32.13 12.69
C GLN A 106 7.12 -32.52 11.54
N ARG A 107 7.18 -31.71 10.48
CA ARG A 107 8.04 -31.97 9.32
C ARG A 107 9.49 -31.63 9.64
N THR A 108 10.37 -32.62 9.54
CA THR A 108 11.82 -32.43 9.71
C THR A 108 12.52 -32.30 8.35
N CYS A 109 13.41 -31.31 8.25
CA CYS A 109 14.20 -31.06 7.05
C CYS A 109 15.51 -31.85 7.05
N GLU A 110 16.05 -32.09 5.87
CA GLU A 110 17.34 -32.71 5.63
C GLU A 110 18.38 -31.64 5.29
N PRO A 111 19.54 -31.62 5.97
CA PRO A 111 20.59 -30.65 5.69
C PRO A 111 21.27 -30.91 4.35
N LEU A 112 21.93 -29.88 3.80
CA LEU A 112 22.70 -30.01 2.56
C LEU A 112 24.03 -30.74 2.82
N THR A 113 24.11 -32.02 2.46
CA THR A 113 25.32 -32.85 2.64
C THR A 113 26.19 -32.94 1.38
N ASP A 114 27.44 -33.37 1.53
CA ASP A 114 28.37 -33.55 0.41
C ASP A 114 27.90 -34.64 -0.57
N GLN A 115 27.16 -35.64 -0.08
CA GLN A 115 26.56 -36.66 -0.93
C GLN A 115 25.48 -36.04 -1.84
N VAL A 116 24.65 -35.13 -1.30
CA VAL A 116 23.63 -34.41 -2.07
C VAL A 116 24.27 -33.53 -3.14
N LEU A 117 25.36 -32.82 -2.80
CA LEU A 117 26.11 -32.02 -3.77
C LEU A 117 26.74 -32.88 -4.87
N LYS A 118 27.33 -34.04 -4.53
CA LYS A 118 27.86 -34.98 -5.52
C LYS A 118 26.76 -35.50 -6.46
N ALA A 119 25.59 -35.85 -5.92
CA ALA A 119 24.43 -36.27 -6.71
C ALA A 119 23.94 -35.14 -7.64
N HIS A 120 23.99 -33.89 -7.16
CA HIS A 120 23.67 -32.72 -7.97
C HIS A 120 24.60 -32.55 -9.18
N PHE A 121 25.91 -32.61 -8.95
CA PHE A 121 26.90 -32.46 -10.02
C PHE A 121 26.84 -33.60 -11.04
N ARG A 122 26.53 -34.82 -10.59
CA ARG A 122 26.32 -35.97 -11.48
C ARG A 122 25.01 -35.93 -12.26
N GLY A 123 24.10 -35.03 -11.90
CA GLY A 123 22.77 -34.92 -12.51
C GLY A 123 21.76 -35.94 -12.00
N GLU A 124 22.07 -36.67 -10.93
CA GLU A 124 21.16 -37.62 -10.27
C GLU A 124 19.97 -36.89 -9.61
N THR A 125 20.19 -35.66 -9.15
CA THR A 125 19.15 -34.78 -8.60
C THR A 125 19.44 -33.31 -8.92
N SER A 126 18.42 -32.46 -8.96
CA SER A 126 18.63 -31.00 -9.04
C SER A 126 18.31 -30.41 -7.68
N ILE A 127 19.14 -29.49 -7.21
CA ILE A 127 18.91 -28.83 -5.92
C ILE A 127 18.89 -27.31 -6.09
N GLY A 128 18.34 -26.65 -5.08
CA GLY A 128 18.39 -25.22 -4.91
C GLY A 128 18.75 -24.86 -3.47
N LEU A 129 18.91 -23.57 -3.25
CA LEU A 129 19.36 -22.97 -2.00
C LEU A 129 18.33 -21.97 -1.50
N PHE A 130 18.16 -21.92 -0.17
CA PHE A 130 17.45 -20.84 0.52
C PHE A 130 18.48 -19.80 1.00
N PRO A 131 18.57 -18.61 0.38
CA PRO A 131 19.68 -17.67 0.62
C PRO A 131 19.64 -16.97 1.98
N ILE A 132 18.46 -16.83 2.57
CA ILE A 132 18.24 -16.07 3.81
C ILE A 132 18.53 -16.97 5.02
N LEU A 133 19.39 -16.49 5.90
CA LEU A 133 19.75 -17.13 7.15
C LEU A 133 18.72 -16.81 8.26
N LYS A 134 18.83 -17.50 9.40
CA LYS A 134 17.87 -17.36 10.52
C LYS A 134 17.90 -15.97 11.18
N ASP A 135 18.97 -15.22 10.98
CA ASP A 135 19.21 -13.87 11.50
C ASP A 135 18.91 -12.76 10.46
N ASP A 136 18.16 -13.09 9.40
CA ASP A 136 17.80 -12.17 8.31
C ASP A 136 19.00 -11.66 7.48
N THR A 137 20.16 -12.33 7.52
CA THR A 137 21.33 -12.03 6.67
C THR A 137 21.49 -13.02 5.51
N CYS A 138 22.35 -12.70 4.53
CA CYS A 138 22.69 -13.59 3.41
C CYS A 138 24.13 -13.37 2.92
N TYR A 139 24.66 -14.36 2.18
CA TYR A 139 26.02 -14.34 1.61
C TYR A 139 26.06 -14.07 0.10
N LEU A 140 24.90 -13.94 -0.54
CA LEU A 140 24.82 -13.76 -1.98
C LEU A 140 23.61 -12.93 -2.38
N LEU A 141 23.73 -12.30 -3.55
CA LEU A 141 22.64 -11.75 -4.33
C LEU A 141 22.68 -12.39 -5.71
N ALA A 142 21.54 -12.83 -6.20
CA ALA A 142 21.37 -13.25 -7.59
C ALA A 142 20.25 -12.45 -8.24
N ILE A 143 20.52 -11.92 -9.42
CA ILE A 143 19.54 -11.20 -10.26
C ILE A 143 19.25 -12.06 -11.48
N ASP A 144 17.98 -12.36 -11.71
CA ASP A 144 17.52 -13.21 -12.80
C ASP A 144 17.14 -12.40 -14.06
N PHE A 145 17.72 -12.77 -15.21
CA PHE A 145 17.48 -12.16 -16.52
C PHE A 145 16.95 -13.21 -17.51
N ASP A 146 15.66 -13.17 -17.79
CA ASP A 146 14.93 -14.23 -18.51
C ASP A 146 14.25 -13.78 -19.82
N LYS A 147 14.49 -12.53 -20.25
CA LYS A 147 13.88 -11.94 -21.46
C LYS A 147 14.77 -12.07 -22.69
N GLY A 148 14.21 -11.88 -23.90
CA GLY A 148 14.93 -12.05 -25.17
C GLY A 148 16.19 -11.19 -25.33
N ASP A 149 16.30 -10.12 -24.56
CA ASP A 149 17.39 -9.13 -24.50
C ASP A 149 18.36 -9.32 -23.31
N TRP A 150 18.29 -10.47 -22.61
CA TRP A 150 19.06 -10.71 -21.37
C TRP A 150 20.58 -10.49 -21.54
N LYS A 151 21.15 -10.81 -22.70
CA LYS A 151 22.59 -10.62 -22.96
C LYS A 151 22.96 -9.14 -22.88
N GLU A 152 22.26 -8.28 -23.60
CA GLU A 152 22.54 -6.85 -23.61
C GLU A 152 22.35 -6.22 -22.23
N ALA A 153 21.33 -6.66 -21.49
CA ALA A 153 21.09 -6.21 -20.11
C ALA A 153 22.24 -6.59 -19.17
N VAL A 154 22.70 -7.85 -19.22
CA VAL A 154 23.84 -8.33 -18.43
C VAL A 154 25.15 -7.65 -18.83
N GLN A 155 25.34 -7.38 -20.12
CA GLN A 155 26.53 -6.67 -20.61
C GLN A 155 26.56 -5.21 -20.13
N THR A 156 25.42 -4.52 -20.18
CA THR A 156 25.27 -3.16 -19.62
C THR A 156 25.59 -3.16 -18.12
N LEU A 157 25.02 -4.12 -17.38
CA LEU A 157 25.29 -4.28 -15.95
C LEU A 157 26.80 -4.48 -15.69
N ARG A 158 27.48 -5.36 -16.44
CA ARG A 158 28.94 -5.57 -16.35
C ARG A 158 29.71 -4.26 -16.58
N GLN A 159 29.37 -3.49 -17.61
CA GLN A 159 30.04 -2.22 -17.92
C GLN A 159 29.89 -1.19 -16.80
N VAL A 160 28.67 -1.04 -16.26
CA VAL A 160 28.42 -0.13 -15.14
C VAL A 160 29.23 -0.55 -13.91
N LEU A 161 29.24 -1.84 -13.60
CA LEU A 161 29.94 -2.39 -12.43
C LEU A 161 31.46 -2.26 -12.50
N GLU A 162 32.04 -2.26 -13.72
CA GLU A 162 33.47 -2.00 -13.91
C GLU A 162 33.87 -0.63 -13.37
N ALA A 163 33.04 0.40 -13.56
CA ALA A 163 33.30 1.74 -13.04
C ALA A 163 33.30 1.81 -11.50
N TYR A 164 32.55 0.92 -10.85
CA TYR A 164 32.46 0.81 -9.39
C TYR A 164 33.38 -0.28 -8.80
N GLN A 165 34.18 -0.95 -9.64
CA GLN A 165 35.05 -2.06 -9.24
C GLN A 165 34.31 -3.21 -8.52
N ILE A 166 33.03 -3.39 -8.83
CA ILE A 166 32.21 -4.46 -8.25
C ILE A 166 32.25 -5.67 -9.18
N ALA A 167 32.58 -6.83 -8.63
CA ALA A 167 32.59 -8.08 -9.39
C ALA A 167 31.18 -8.66 -9.57
N VAL A 168 30.87 -9.11 -10.79
CA VAL A 168 29.65 -9.87 -11.11
C VAL A 168 30.02 -11.15 -11.85
N HIS A 169 29.36 -12.25 -11.48
CA HIS A 169 29.60 -13.56 -12.06
C HIS A 169 28.35 -14.07 -12.74
N VAL A 170 28.42 -14.32 -14.05
CA VAL A 170 27.25 -14.63 -14.87
C VAL A 170 27.17 -16.13 -15.12
N GLU A 171 26.04 -16.72 -14.78
CA GLU A 171 25.67 -18.11 -15.06
C GLU A 171 24.56 -18.14 -16.12
N VAL A 172 24.73 -18.92 -17.19
CA VAL A 172 23.67 -19.12 -18.18
C VAL A 172 22.57 -20.02 -17.61
N SER A 173 21.31 -19.63 -17.81
CA SER A 173 20.15 -20.34 -17.26
C SER A 173 20.01 -21.76 -17.82
N ARG A 174 19.10 -22.55 -17.23
CA ARG A 174 18.84 -23.93 -17.67
C ARG A 174 18.36 -24.02 -19.12
N SER A 175 17.57 -23.05 -19.58
CA SER A 175 17.02 -23.03 -20.94
C SER A 175 18.04 -22.54 -21.97
N GLY A 176 19.12 -21.87 -21.53
CA GLY A 176 20.02 -21.13 -22.40
C GLY A 176 19.49 -19.76 -22.85
N ASN A 177 18.24 -19.44 -22.52
CA ASN A 177 17.55 -18.21 -22.95
C ASN A 177 17.49 -17.15 -21.84
N GLY A 178 18.38 -17.24 -20.86
CA GLY A 178 18.50 -16.29 -19.76
C GLY A 178 19.81 -16.47 -19.01
N ALA A 179 20.02 -15.67 -17.97
CA ALA A 179 21.17 -15.79 -17.08
C ALA A 179 20.89 -15.27 -15.67
N HIS A 180 21.65 -15.78 -14.70
CA HIS A 180 21.73 -15.22 -13.36
C HIS A 180 23.02 -14.43 -13.21
N ALA A 181 22.91 -13.19 -12.75
CA ALA A 181 24.03 -12.37 -12.31
C ALA A 181 24.23 -12.57 -10.81
N TRP A 182 25.32 -13.23 -10.43
CA TRP A 182 25.68 -13.56 -9.05
C TRP A 182 26.66 -12.55 -8.48
N PHE A 183 26.39 -12.13 -7.24
CA PHE A 183 27.27 -11.35 -6.38
C PHE A 183 27.47 -12.15 -5.09
N PHE A 184 28.71 -12.48 -4.76
CA PHE A 184 29.06 -13.21 -3.55
C PHE A 184 29.69 -12.25 -2.54
N PHE A 185 29.25 -12.28 -1.29
CA PHE A 185 29.75 -11.39 -0.24
C PHE A 185 30.85 -12.05 0.59
N GLU A 186 31.80 -11.25 1.05
CA GLU A 186 32.87 -11.70 1.96
C GLU A 186 32.31 -12.16 3.32
N ASN A 187 31.36 -11.39 3.84
CA ASN A 187 30.70 -11.56 5.13
C ASN A 187 29.18 -11.58 4.92
N PRO A 188 28.40 -12.15 5.86
CA PRO A 188 26.94 -12.09 5.77
C PRO A 188 26.46 -10.64 5.94
N ILE A 189 25.54 -10.22 5.07
CA ILE A 189 25.00 -8.85 5.04
C ILE A 189 23.49 -8.92 5.29
N PRO A 190 22.89 -7.98 6.05
CA PRO A 190 21.44 -7.89 6.20
C PRO A 190 20.72 -7.89 4.85
N CYS A 191 19.72 -8.76 4.67
CA CYS A 191 19.04 -8.94 3.39
C CYS A 191 18.43 -7.62 2.85
N ARG A 192 17.98 -6.74 3.74
CA ARG A 192 17.51 -5.39 3.40
C ARG A 192 18.55 -4.56 2.66
N GLU A 193 19.80 -4.57 3.12
CA GLU A 193 20.91 -3.82 2.52
C GLU A 193 21.34 -4.41 1.18
N VAL A 194 21.36 -5.75 1.09
CA VAL A 194 21.64 -6.49 -0.14
C VAL A 194 20.61 -6.21 -1.22
N ARG A 195 19.33 -6.15 -0.86
CA ARG A 195 18.26 -5.81 -1.80
C ARG A 195 18.32 -4.36 -2.24
N LEU A 196 18.64 -3.42 -1.35
CA LEU A 196 18.88 -2.02 -1.72
C LEU A 196 20.03 -1.91 -2.72
N PHE A 197 21.11 -2.65 -2.48
CA PHE A 197 22.27 -2.73 -3.37
C PHE A 197 21.89 -3.25 -4.76
N GLY A 198 21.14 -4.37 -4.82
CA GLY A 198 20.64 -4.90 -6.09
C GLY A 198 19.79 -3.89 -6.87
N ARG A 199 18.93 -3.11 -6.18
CA ARG A 199 18.16 -2.03 -6.83
C ARG A 199 19.05 -0.95 -7.38
N LYS A 200 20.03 -0.46 -6.60
CA LYS A 200 20.95 0.58 -7.05
C LYS A 200 21.72 0.16 -8.30
N LEU A 201 22.13 -1.10 -8.37
CA LEU A 201 22.76 -1.67 -9.55
C LEU A 201 21.85 -1.67 -10.79
N LEU A 202 20.59 -2.06 -10.62
CA LEU A 202 19.60 -2.02 -11.69
C LEU A 202 19.28 -0.57 -12.11
N GLU A 203 19.13 0.36 -11.17
CA GLU A 203 18.94 1.80 -11.46
C GLU A 203 20.10 2.33 -12.32
N LEU A 204 21.35 2.03 -11.94
CA LEU A 204 22.54 2.45 -12.69
C LEU A 204 22.63 1.80 -14.08
N ALA A 205 22.33 0.50 -14.19
CA ALA A 205 22.29 -0.20 -15.48
C ALA A 205 21.25 0.41 -16.44
N MET A 206 20.08 0.79 -15.92
CA MET A 206 19.02 1.41 -16.70
C MET A 206 19.31 2.85 -17.10
N GLN A 207 20.06 3.58 -16.27
CA GLN A 207 20.61 4.88 -16.64
C GLN A 207 21.65 4.80 -17.75
N ALA A 208 22.37 3.68 -17.85
CA ALA A 208 23.36 3.47 -18.91
C ALA A 208 22.73 3.01 -20.22
N SER A 209 21.68 2.16 -20.18
CA SER A 209 21.01 1.64 -21.37
C SER A 209 19.50 1.59 -21.23
N PRO A 210 18.74 2.16 -22.20
CA PRO A 210 17.28 2.24 -22.14
C PRO A 210 16.60 0.88 -22.41
N LYS A 211 17.37 -0.10 -22.92
CA LYS A 211 16.89 -1.46 -23.20
C LYS A 211 16.81 -2.34 -21.96
N VAL A 212 17.40 -1.94 -20.84
CA VAL A 212 17.24 -2.67 -19.58
C VAL A 212 15.82 -2.43 -19.03
N SER A 213 14.99 -3.47 -19.09
CA SER A 213 13.59 -3.41 -18.68
C SER A 213 13.39 -3.27 -17.15
N PHE A 214 12.42 -2.45 -16.73
CA PHE A 214 11.98 -2.31 -15.33
C PHE A 214 11.51 -3.62 -14.69
N SER A 215 11.03 -4.60 -15.47
CA SER A 215 10.60 -5.90 -14.92
C SER A 215 11.71 -6.70 -14.22
N SER A 216 12.99 -6.35 -14.45
CA SER A 216 14.13 -7.03 -13.83
C SER A 216 14.28 -6.68 -12.35
N PHE A 217 13.61 -5.62 -11.85
CA PHE A 217 13.58 -5.27 -10.43
C PHE A 217 12.91 -6.34 -9.56
N ASP A 218 11.95 -7.10 -10.10
CA ASP A 218 11.13 -8.02 -9.32
C ASP A 218 11.76 -9.43 -9.14
N ARG A 219 12.94 -9.70 -9.73
CA ARG A 219 13.53 -11.05 -9.76
C ARG A 219 14.94 -11.12 -9.14
N MET A 220 15.04 -10.69 -7.88
CA MET A 220 16.27 -10.80 -7.09
C MET A 220 16.14 -11.83 -5.97
N PHE A 221 17.22 -12.54 -5.67
CA PHE A 221 17.33 -13.53 -4.59
C PHE A 221 18.45 -13.10 -3.63
N PRO A 222 18.17 -12.84 -2.34
CA PRO A 222 16.88 -12.96 -1.66
C PRO A 222 15.82 -11.94 -2.12
N ASN A 223 14.55 -12.35 -2.13
CA ASN A 223 13.43 -11.50 -2.57
C ASN A 223 12.70 -10.80 -1.42
N GLN A 224 13.15 -11.02 -0.18
CA GLN A 224 12.54 -10.53 1.04
C GLN A 224 13.61 -10.10 2.04
N ASP A 225 13.31 -9.09 2.87
CA ASP A 225 14.26 -8.53 3.83
C ASP A 225 14.43 -9.37 5.10
N ARG A 226 13.42 -10.18 5.42
CA ARG A 226 13.33 -10.96 6.65
C ARG A 226 12.69 -12.31 6.40
N LEU A 227 13.00 -13.27 7.26
CA LEU A 227 12.42 -14.60 7.26
C LEU A 227 11.03 -14.59 7.95
N THR A 228 10.06 -15.25 7.31
CA THR A 228 8.74 -15.44 7.91
C THR A 228 8.82 -16.45 9.06
N LYS A 229 7.99 -16.32 10.12
CA LYS A 229 8.06 -17.22 11.28
C LYS A 229 7.73 -18.65 10.82
N GLY A 230 8.70 -19.57 10.94
CA GLY A 230 8.59 -20.95 10.47
C GLY A 230 8.81 -21.16 8.96
N GLY A 231 9.12 -20.10 8.18
CA GLY A 231 9.39 -20.20 6.75
C GLY A 231 10.86 -20.44 6.40
N PHE A 232 11.11 -20.85 5.15
CA PHE A 232 12.47 -21.05 4.60
C PHE A 232 12.96 -19.89 3.72
N GLY A 233 12.06 -18.97 3.38
CA GLY A 233 12.31 -17.92 2.40
C GLY A 233 12.22 -18.42 0.96
N ASN A 234 12.59 -17.54 0.01
CA ASN A 234 12.61 -17.89 -1.39
C ASN A 234 13.82 -18.76 -1.73
N LEU A 235 13.65 -19.63 -2.74
CA LEU A 235 14.71 -20.52 -3.19
C LEU A 235 15.24 -20.10 -4.56
N ILE A 236 16.52 -20.35 -4.80
CA ILE A 236 17.15 -20.25 -6.11
C ILE A 236 17.77 -21.60 -6.49
N ALA A 237 17.59 -22.03 -7.74
CA ALA A 237 18.19 -23.26 -8.24
C ALA A 237 19.71 -23.11 -8.37
N LEU A 238 20.46 -24.13 -7.97
CA LEU A 238 21.91 -24.10 -7.94
C LEU A 238 22.54 -24.47 -9.31
N PRO A 239 23.70 -23.87 -9.66
CA PRO A 239 24.38 -24.12 -10.94
C PRO A 239 25.29 -25.36 -10.91
N LEU A 240 25.86 -25.68 -12.06
CA LEU A 240 26.79 -26.80 -12.33
C LEU A 240 26.15 -28.20 -12.28
N GLN A 241 24.92 -28.31 -12.79
CA GLN A 241 24.17 -29.56 -12.75
C GLN A 241 24.34 -30.42 -14.02
N GLY A 242 24.87 -31.63 -13.85
CA GLY A 242 24.62 -32.81 -14.70
C GLY A 242 24.59 -32.56 -16.22
N HIS A 243 23.50 -32.98 -16.88
CA HIS A 243 23.34 -32.85 -18.34
C HIS A 243 23.35 -31.39 -18.81
N SER A 244 22.78 -30.47 -18.05
CA SER A 244 22.81 -29.04 -18.42
C SER A 244 24.24 -28.52 -18.48
N PHE A 245 25.12 -28.95 -17.56
CA PHE A 245 26.54 -28.60 -17.57
C PHE A 245 27.24 -29.09 -18.86
N GLN A 246 26.91 -30.29 -19.34
CA GLN A 246 27.48 -30.86 -20.57
C GLN A 246 27.05 -30.10 -21.83
N GLU A 247 25.85 -29.51 -21.82
CA GLU A 247 25.34 -28.65 -22.90
C GLU A 247 25.85 -27.20 -22.82
N GLY A 248 26.75 -26.87 -21.90
CA GLY A 248 27.21 -25.49 -21.68
C GLY A 248 26.15 -24.58 -21.05
N ARG A 249 25.19 -25.15 -20.32
CA ARG A 249 24.13 -24.45 -19.56
C ARG A 249 24.35 -24.66 -18.06
N ARG A 250 23.82 -23.78 -17.21
CA ARG A 250 24.11 -23.80 -15.75
C ARG A 250 25.61 -23.68 -15.45
N VAL A 251 26.36 -23.03 -16.33
CA VAL A 251 27.80 -22.80 -16.22
C VAL A 251 28.09 -21.31 -16.21
N PHE A 252 29.20 -20.94 -15.60
CA PHE A 252 29.70 -19.58 -15.61
C PHE A 252 30.40 -19.26 -16.93
N VAL A 253 30.19 -18.04 -17.41
CA VAL A 253 30.66 -17.59 -18.72
C VAL A 253 31.42 -16.27 -18.64
N ASP A 254 32.31 -16.07 -19.61
CA ASP A 254 33.08 -14.85 -19.79
C ASP A 254 32.24 -13.69 -20.37
N LYS A 255 32.91 -12.60 -20.77
CA LYS A 255 32.27 -11.41 -21.37
C LYS A 255 31.64 -11.70 -22.73
N GLN A 256 32.09 -12.75 -23.42
CA GLN A 256 31.62 -13.20 -24.72
C GLN A 256 30.57 -14.32 -24.61
N TYR A 257 30.13 -14.65 -23.38
CA TYR A 257 29.21 -15.74 -23.07
C TYR A 257 29.78 -17.14 -23.40
N VAL A 258 31.10 -17.27 -23.48
CA VAL A 258 31.77 -18.56 -23.64
C VAL A 258 31.96 -19.17 -22.25
N PRO A 259 31.58 -20.45 -22.03
CA PRO A 259 31.85 -21.14 -20.77
C PRO A 259 33.33 -21.18 -20.44
N TYR A 260 33.70 -20.85 -19.19
CA TYR A 260 35.09 -21.01 -18.74
C TYR A 260 35.53 -22.47 -18.85
N ALA A 261 36.73 -22.67 -19.41
CA ALA A 261 37.31 -23.99 -19.67
C ALA A 261 37.46 -24.85 -18.39
N ASP A 262 37.77 -24.21 -17.25
CA ASP A 262 37.74 -24.83 -15.92
C ASP A 262 36.86 -24.02 -14.98
N GLN A 263 35.61 -24.47 -14.83
CA GLN A 263 34.62 -23.86 -13.95
C GLN A 263 35.08 -23.83 -12.49
N TRP A 264 35.84 -24.83 -12.04
CA TRP A 264 36.27 -24.93 -10.64
C TRP A 264 37.42 -23.98 -10.34
N LEU A 265 38.37 -23.84 -11.26
CA LEU A 265 39.43 -22.85 -11.15
C LEU A 265 38.83 -21.42 -11.14
N TYR A 266 37.89 -21.16 -12.06
CA TYR A 266 37.19 -19.88 -12.08
C TYR A 266 36.44 -19.59 -10.76
N LEU A 267 35.70 -20.57 -10.22
CA LEU A 267 35.03 -20.39 -8.93
C LEU A 267 36.01 -20.17 -7.77
N LYS A 268 37.21 -20.76 -7.82
CA LYS A 268 38.26 -20.55 -6.82
C LYS A 268 38.82 -19.12 -6.85
N GLU A 269 38.95 -18.54 -8.05
CA GLU A 269 39.57 -17.24 -8.29
C GLU A 269 38.56 -16.08 -8.33
N LEU A 270 37.26 -16.38 -8.21
CA LEU A 270 36.22 -15.36 -8.27
C LEU A 270 36.38 -14.33 -7.16
N ARG A 271 36.02 -13.08 -7.47
CA ARG A 271 36.10 -11.96 -6.53
C ARG A 271 34.80 -11.79 -5.78
N ARG A 272 34.89 -11.56 -4.47
CA ARG A 272 33.73 -11.27 -3.63
C ARG A 272 33.54 -9.76 -3.49
N VAL A 273 32.32 -9.36 -3.19
CA VAL A 273 31.95 -7.98 -2.90
C VAL A 273 32.08 -7.75 -1.39
N SER A 274 32.80 -6.71 -1.00
CA SER A 274 32.97 -6.36 0.41
C SER A 274 31.75 -5.59 0.96
N TYR A 275 31.58 -5.60 2.28
CA TYR A 275 30.51 -4.83 2.92
C TYR A 275 30.63 -3.32 2.66
N GLN A 276 31.86 -2.81 2.56
CA GLN A 276 32.12 -1.40 2.27
C GLN A 276 31.61 -1.01 0.87
N GLN A 277 31.86 -1.84 -0.15
CA GLN A 277 31.37 -1.59 -1.51
C GLN A 277 29.83 -1.54 -1.56
N VAL A 278 29.16 -2.42 -0.81
CA VAL A 278 27.69 -2.42 -0.68
C VAL A 278 27.21 -1.11 -0.07
N GLN A 279 27.85 -0.65 1.00
CA GLN A 279 27.50 0.58 1.70
C GLN A 279 27.75 1.84 0.87
N GLU A 280 28.88 1.92 0.17
CA GLU A 280 29.21 3.05 -0.71
C GLU A 280 28.20 3.20 -1.84
N LEU A 281 27.82 2.10 -2.49
CA LEU A 281 26.80 2.12 -3.54
C LEU A 281 25.41 2.48 -2.98
N ASN A 282 25.05 1.97 -1.81
CA ASN A 282 23.77 2.25 -1.17
C ASN A 282 23.61 3.74 -0.77
N LYS A 283 24.71 4.41 -0.44
CA LYS A 283 24.74 5.85 -0.13
C LYS A 283 24.73 6.75 -1.37
N LEU A 284 24.93 6.18 -2.55
CA LEU A 284 25.05 6.95 -3.78
C LEU A 284 23.71 7.63 -4.13
N SER A 285 23.71 8.95 -4.03
CA SER A 285 22.63 9.79 -4.54
C SER A 285 22.83 9.97 -6.04
N LEU A 286 21.92 9.41 -6.83
CA LEU A 286 21.96 9.55 -8.28
C LEU A 286 21.72 11.03 -8.63
N ARG A 287 22.78 11.77 -8.99
CA ARG A 287 22.67 13.16 -9.47
C ARG A 287 22.11 13.15 -10.88
N MET A 288 21.02 13.89 -11.08
CA MET A 288 20.33 14.01 -12.34
C MET A 288 20.87 15.22 -13.09
N CYS A 289 21.66 15.01 -14.14
CA CYS A 289 22.35 16.09 -14.86
C CYS A 289 21.61 16.57 -16.11
N PHE A 290 20.30 16.34 -16.21
CA PHE A 290 19.50 16.60 -17.41
C PHE A 290 18.44 17.71 -17.23
N GLU A 291 18.43 18.42 -16.10
CA GLU A 291 17.46 19.50 -15.81
C GLU A 291 17.48 20.66 -16.84
N GLN A 292 18.57 20.78 -17.62
CA GLN A 292 18.71 21.80 -18.67
C GLN A 292 18.41 21.31 -20.09
N GLU A 293 18.13 20.02 -20.29
CA GLU A 293 17.80 19.47 -21.60
C GLU A 293 16.41 19.95 -22.05
N PRO A 294 16.24 20.43 -23.31
CA PRO A 294 14.93 20.78 -23.82
C PRO A 294 14.09 19.50 -24.00
N LEU A 295 12.88 19.51 -23.46
CA LEU A 295 11.96 18.38 -23.53
C LEU A 295 10.72 18.81 -24.32
N GLU A 296 10.37 18.06 -25.35
CA GLU A 296 9.12 18.24 -26.09
C GLU A 296 8.18 17.08 -25.79
N ILE A 297 6.95 17.43 -25.40
CA ILE A 297 5.91 16.47 -25.03
C ILE A 297 4.65 16.78 -25.81
N ARG A 298 4.02 15.75 -26.36
CA ARG A 298 2.66 15.88 -26.89
C ARG A 298 1.64 15.49 -25.81
N LEU A 299 0.70 16.39 -25.53
CA LEU A 299 -0.39 16.17 -24.57
C LEU A 299 -1.65 15.70 -25.30
N GLY A 300 -2.14 14.51 -24.93
CA GLY A 300 -3.45 13.97 -25.27
C GLY A 300 -4.07 13.26 -24.07
N ARG A 301 -4.56 12.03 -24.22
CA ARG A 301 -4.99 11.18 -23.07
C ARG A 301 -3.85 10.89 -22.08
N VAL A 302 -2.64 10.84 -22.61
CA VAL A 302 -1.36 10.65 -21.92
C VAL A 302 -0.36 11.67 -22.45
N LEU A 303 0.79 11.77 -21.79
CA LEU A 303 1.94 12.53 -22.28
C LEU A 303 2.78 11.61 -23.17
N GLU A 304 2.86 11.94 -24.45
CA GLU A 304 3.68 11.20 -25.41
C GLU A 304 5.05 11.89 -25.49
N VAL A 305 6.11 11.12 -25.20
CA VAL A 305 7.50 11.59 -25.26
C VAL A 305 8.27 10.73 -26.26
N LYS A 306 8.85 11.36 -27.28
CA LYS A 306 9.62 10.65 -28.32
C LYS A 306 10.98 10.21 -27.77
N LYS A 307 11.30 8.91 -27.84
CA LYS A 307 12.52 8.35 -27.25
C LYS A 307 13.80 8.71 -27.99
N ALA A 308 13.72 8.95 -29.31
CA ALA A 308 14.89 9.10 -30.19
C ALA A 308 15.88 10.20 -29.75
N ASN A 309 15.39 11.21 -29.01
CA ASN A 309 16.19 12.37 -28.61
C ASN A 309 16.48 12.40 -27.10
N LEU A 310 16.11 11.36 -26.34
CA LEU A 310 16.30 11.32 -24.89
C LEU A 310 17.57 10.57 -24.53
N SER A 311 18.33 11.12 -23.59
CA SER A 311 19.37 10.35 -22.91
C SER A 311 18.74 9.21 -22.11
N SER A 312 19.48 8.10 -21.95
CA SER A 312 19.07 6.96 -21.11
C SER A 312 18.74 7.39 -19.67
N GLN A 313 19.47 8.38 -19.15
CA GLN A 313 19.25 8.96 -17.82
C GLN A 313 17.91 9.71 -17.73
N LEU A 314 17.61 10.56 -18.71
CA LEU A 314 16.35 11.29 -18.78
C LEU A 314 15.18 10.31 -18.96
N LEU A 315 15.30 9.31 -19.83
CA LEU A 315 14.28 8.27 -20.01
C LEU A 315 14.01 7.52 -18.70
N PHE A 316 15.06 7.12 -17.97
CA PHE A 316 14.94 6.47 -16.68
C PHE A 316 14.21 7.35 -15.66
N TYR A 317 14.55 8.65 -15.62
CA TYR A 317 13.89 9.60 -14.73
C TYR A 317 12.40 9.74 -15.01
N LEU A 318 12.02 9.92 -16.28
CA LEU A 318 10.63 10.03 -16.68
C LEU A 318 9.82 8.79 -16.28
N LYS A 319 10.39 7.59 -16.47
CA LYS A 319 9.79 6.34 -16.01
C LYS A 319 9.67 6.28 -14.48
N LYS A 320 10.69 6.77 -13.76
CA LYS A 320 10.69 6.83 -12.29
C LYS A 320 9.65 7.81 -11.75
N LEU A 321 9.42 8.95 -12.39
CA LEU A 321 8.34 9.89 -12.04
C LEU A 321 6.96 9.24 -12.13
N ALA A 322 6.76 8.36 -13.12
CA ALA A 322 5.53 7.61 -13.31
C ALA A 322 5.49 6.29 -12.50
N SER A 323 6.36 6.13 -11.49
CA SER A 323 6.47 4.91 -10.68
C SER A 323 6.54 5.23 -9.19
N PHE A 324 5.96 4.37 -8.36
CA PHE A 324 6.00 4.54 -6.90
C PHE A 324 5.94 3.19 -6.16
N SER A 325 6.44 3.17 -4.93
CA SER A 325 6.43 2.00 -4.05
C SER A 325 5.02 1.48 -3.79
N ASN A 326 4.81 0.17 -3.92
CA ASN A 326 3.52 -0.46 -3.61
C ASN A 326 3.38 -0.70 -2.10
N PRO A 327 2.54 0.07 -1.37
CA PRO A 327 2.42 -0.07 0.08
C PRO A 327 1.87 -1.43 0.50
N GLU A 328 1.04 -2.08 -0.34
CA GLU A 328 0.52 -3.42 -0.07
C GLU A 328 1.65 -4.46 0.01
N TYR A 329 2.66 -4.34 -0.87
CA TYR A 329 3.85 -5.18 -0.85
C TYR A 329 4.59 -5.04 0.49
N TYR A 330 4.89 -3.81 0.90
CA TYR A 330 5.62 -3.55 2.15
C TYR A 330 4.82 -3.92 3.40
N LEU A 331 3.49 -3.72 3.39
CA LEU A 331 2.62 -4.13 4.50
C LEU A 331 2.61 -5.65 4.67
N LYS A 332 2.41 -6.42 3.58
CA LYS A 332 2.45 -7.89 3.65
C LYS A 332 3.83 -8.40 4.02
N GLN A 333 4.89 -7.76 3.51
CA GLN A 333 6.26 -8.06 3.89
C GLN A 333 6.49 -7.82 5.39
N ALA A 334 6.07 -6.68 5.94
CA ALA A 334 6.18 -6.38 7.38
C ALA A 334 5.40 -7.39 8.25
N MET A 335 4.24 -7.85 7.75
CA MET A 335 3.42 -8.89 8.39
C MET A 335 3.94 -10.32 8.15
N ARG A 336 5.09 -10.49 7.48
CA ARG A 336 5.67 -11.80 7.14
C ARG A 336 4.71 -12.69 6.33
N GLN A 337 3.88 -12.07 5.48
CA GLN A 337 2.96 -12.76 4.58
C GLN A 337 3.56 -12.92 3.17
N PRO A 338 3.11 -13.91 2.38
CA PRO A 338 3.57 -14.08 1.00
C PRO A 338 3.28 -12.84 0.14
N VAL A 339 4.31 -12.38 -0.58
CA VAL A 339 4.22 -11.27 -1.55
C VAL A 339 4.18 -11.75 -3.00
N TYR A 340 3.93 -13.04 -3.21
CA TYR A 340 3.86 -13.64 -4.55
C TYR A 340 2.77 -12.94 -5.39
N GLN A 341 3.12 -12.51 -6.61
CA GLN A 341 2.28 -11.75 -7.55
C GLN A 341 1.96 -10.30 -7.14
N ILE A 342 2.54 -9.80 -6.07
CA ILE A 342 2.37 -8.40 -5.66
C ILE A 342 3.64 -7.66 -6.09
N PRO A 343 3.55 -6.75 -7.08
CA PRO A 343 4.72 -6.03 -7.52
C PRO A 343 5.18 -5.10 -6.39
N GLU A 344 6.49 -4.96 -6.24
CA GLU A 344 7.07 -4.06 -5.25
C GLU A 344 6.88 -2.58 -5.64
N THR A 345 6.85 -2.30 -6.94
CA THR A 345 6.66 -0.97 -7.50
C THR A 345 5.44 -0.98 -8.42
N ILE A 346 4.61 0.06 -8.33
CA ILE A 346 3.53 0.31 -9.29
C ILE A 346 4.08 1.32 -10.30
N TRP A 347 3.98 1.00 -11.58
CA TRP A 347 4.29 1.91 -12.69
C TRP A 347 3.03 2.21 -13.47
N LEU A 348 2.85 3.49 -13.84
CA LEU A 348 1.69 3.97 -14.59
C LEU A 348 2.02 4.40 -16.02
N PHE A 349 3.29 4.26 -16.43
CA PHE A 349 3.73 4.53 -17.80
C PHE A 349 3.57 3.30 -18.70
N GLU A 350 3.41 3.56 -19.99
CA GLU A 350 3.47 2.57 -21.07
C GLU A 350 4.57 2.97 -22.06
N GLU A 351 5.06 2.04 -22.86
CA GLU A 351 6.06 2.36 -23.88
C GLU A 351 5.97 1.43 -25.09
N ASP A 352 6.29 1.98 -26.27
CA ASP A 352 6.53 1.23 -27.50
C ASP A 352 7.96 1.52 -28.02
N ASP A 353 8.30 1.10 -29.24
CA ASP A 353 9.66 1.31 -29.78
C ASP A 353 10.03 2.79 -29.95
N ALA A 354 9.07 3.68 -30.19
CA ALA A 354 9.29 5.08 -30.54
C ALA A 354 8.94 6.06 -29.41
N TYR A 355 7.96 5.74 -28.57
CA TYR A 355 7.37 6.66 -27.59
C TYR A 355 7.30 6.07 -26.18
N LEU A 356 7.46 6.97 -25.20
CA LEU A 356 7.14 6.76 -23.80
C LEU A 356 5.83 7.50 -23.50
N TYR A 357 4.87 6.80 -22.89
CA TYR A 357 3.56 7.33 -22.53
C TYR A 357 3.48 7.51 -21.02
N LEU A 358 3.41 8.76 -20.55
CA LEU A 358 3.35 9.09 -19.12
C LEU A 358 1.94 9.55 -18.72
N PRO A 359 1.56 9.37 -17.45
CA PRO A 359 0.33 9.94 -16.91
C PRO A 359 0.27 11.48 -17.04
N ARG A 360 -0.86 12.02 -17.50
CA ARG A 360 -1.03 13.47 -17.75
C ARG A 360 -0.96 14.36 -16.51
N GLY A 361 -1.19 13.82 -15.31
CA GLY A 361 -1.03 14.55 -14.05
C GLY A 361 0.40 15.03 -13.79
N LEU A 362 1.40 14.41 -14.44
CA LEU A 362 2.81 14.76 -14.29
C LEU A 362 3.23 16.05 -15.01
N VAL A 363 2.36 16.69 -15.80
CA VAL A 363 2.71 17.91 -16.55
C VAL A 363 3.23 19.02 -15.62
N SER A 364 2.61 19.21 -14.46
CA SER A 364 3.03 20.21 -13.47
C SER A 364 4.45 19.93 -12.97
N THR A 365 4.70 18.71 -12.50
CA THR A 365 6.03 18.25 -12.06
C THR A 365 7.08 18.39 -13.16
N LEU A 366 6.72 18.09 -14.41
CA LEU A 366 7.63 18.24 -15.54
C LEU A 366 7.92 19.72 -15.86
N ARG A 367 6.94 20.62 -15.75
CA ARG A 367 7.17 22.07 -15.88
C ARG A 367 8.08 22.62 -14.79
N GLU A 368 7.94 22.13 -13.56
CA GLU A 368 8.82 22.50 -12.44
C GLU A 368 10.25 22.00 -12.65
N THR A 369 10.40 20.78 -13.17
CA THR A 369 11.71 20.14 -13.35
C THR A 369 12.44 20.62 -14.60
N PHE A 370 11.72 20.93 -15.68
CA PHE A 370 12.26 21.30 -16.98
C PHE A 370 11.84 22.72 -17.36
N PRO A 371 12.64 23.75 -17.07
CA PRO A 371 12.33 25.14 -17.41
C PRO A 371 12.10 25.38 -18.91
N LYS A 372 12.67 24.53 -19.78
CA LYS A 372 12.53 24.57 -21.25
C LYS A 372 11.60 23.48 -21.79
N LEU A 373 10.54 23.15 -21.06
CA LEU A 373 9.52 22.19 -21.50
C LEU A 373 8.60 22.82 -22.57
N SER A 374 8.52 22.19 -23.73
CA SER A 374 7.50 22.47 -24.75
C SER A 374 6.38 21.44 -24.67
N VAL A 375 5.14 21.90 -24.51
CA VAL A 375 3.95 21.04 -24.48
C VAL A 375 3.08 21.35 -25.70
N VAL A 376 3.06 20.44 -26.65
CA VAL A 376 2.21 20.52 -27.85
C VAL A 376 0.92 19.78 -27.58
N ARG A 377 -0.23 20.46 -27.62
CA ARG A 377 -1.52 19.79 -27.47
C ARG A 377 -1.94 19.16 -28.80
N ARG A 378 -2.55 17.98 -28.71
CA ARG A 378 -3.33 17.47 -29.83
C ARG A 378 -4.58 18.35 -29.95
N GLU A 379 -4.83 18.89 -31.14
CA GLU A 379 -6.06 19.62 -31.41
C GLU A 379 -7.25 18.69 -31.11
N HIS A 380 -8.12 19.17 -30.24
CA HIS A 380 -9.38 18.53 -29.90
C HIS A 380 -10.46 19.45 -30.42
N ASP A 381 -11.14 19.01 -31.47
CA ASP A 381 -12.14 19.81 -32.16
C ASP A 381 -13.46 19.67 -31.40
N SER A 382 -13.68 20.56 -30.44
CA SER A 382 -14.85 20.55 -29.60
C SER A 382 -15.42 21.96 -29.49
N ASP A 383 -16.60 22.08 -30.08
CA ASP A 383 -17.39 23.31 -30.06
C ASP A 383 -17.60 23.77 -28.62
N GLU A 384 -17.43 25.07 -28.40
CA GLU A 384 -17.84 25.70 -27.16
C GLU A 384 -19.35 25.56 -26.98
N ILE A 385 -19.77 25.31 -25.74
CA ILE A 385 -21.18 25.27 -25.36
C ILE A 385 -21.55 26.58 -24.67
N ARG A 386 -22.66 27.19 -25.08
CA ARG A 386 -23.16 28.42 -24.45
C ARG A 386 -23.91 28.09 -23.18
N VAL A 387 -23.16 28.11 -22.08
CA VAL A 387 -23.66 27.86 -20.73
C VAL A 387 -23.17 28.94 -19.77
N SER A 388 -24.05 29.39 -18.88
CA SER A 388 -23.77 30.40 -17.86
C SER A 388 -24.15 29.91 -16.47
N PHE A 389 -23.47 30.44 -15.45
CA PHE A 389 -23.74 30.15 -14.04
C PHE A 389 -24.60 31.26 -13.43
N THR A 390 -25.69 30.90 -12.77
CA THR A 390 -26.67 31.86 -12.21
C THR A 390 -26.59 32.01 -10.69
N GLY A 391 -25.76 31.24 -10.01
CA GLY A 391 -25.57 31.36 -8.57
C GLY A 391 -24.60 32.47 -8.18
N GLU A 392 -24.59 32.81 -6.89
CA GLU A 392 -23.53 33.62 -6.28
C GLU A 392 -22.56 32.67 -5.58
N LEU A 393 -21.27 32.79 -5.91
CA LEU A 393 -20.22 32.08 -5.20
C LEU A 393 -19.85 32.85 -3.95
N ARG A 394 -19.55 32.12 -2.87
CA ARG A 394 -18.92 32.72 -1.71
C ARG A 394 -17.45 33.05 -2.02
N PHE A 395 -16.85 33.97 -1.28
CA PHE A 395 -15.45 34.36 -1.44
C PHE A 395 -14.47 33.15 -1.42
N ASP A 396 -14.67 32.19 -0.51
CA ASP A 396 -13.87 30.96 -0.45
C ASP A 396 -14.01 30.10 -1.71
N GLN A 397 -15.21 30.08 -2.33
CA GLN A 397 -15.45 29.38 -3.58
C GLN A 397 -14.91 30.14 -4.80
N GLU A 398 -14.90 31.47 -4.79
CA GLU A 398 -14.28 32.29 -5.84
C GLU A 398 -12.77 32.10 -5.90
N LEU A 399 -12.10 32.07 -4.74
CA LEU A 399 -10.69 31.72 -4.63
C LEU A 399 -10.44 30.31 -5.19
N ALA A 400 -11.23 29.33 -4.75
CA ALA A 400 -11.12 27.96 -5.25
C ALA A 400 -11.33 27.85 -6.77
N LEU A 401 -12.28 28.62 -7.33
CA LEU A 401 -12.53 28.65 -8.77
C LEU A 401 -11.31 29.18 -9.52
N THR A 402 -10.71 30.27 -9.02
CA THR A 402 -9.53 30.91 -9.60
C THR A 402 -8.34 29.96 -9.59
N ASP A 403 -8.07 29.31 -8.45
CA ASP A 403 -6.97 28.36 -8.30
C ASP A 403 -7.17 27.13 -9.20
N MET A 404 -8.40 26.62 -9.30
CA MET A 404 -8.71 25.48 -10.17
C MET A 404 -8.53 25.82 -11.66
N LEU A 405 -8.80 27.06 -12.08
CA LEU A 405 -8.60 27.51 -13.47
C LEU A 405 -7.14 27.87 -13.80
N SER A 406 -6.22 27.86 -12.81
CA SER A 406 -4.80 28.17 -13.04
C SER A 406 -4.05 27.11 -13.84
N ALA A 407 -4.59 25.89 -13.92
CA ALA A 407 -4.05 24.77 -14.67
C ALA A 407 -5.20 23.95 -15.25
N ASP A 408 -4.98 23.25 -16.38
CA ASP A 408 -6.03 22.47 -17.02
C ASP A 408 -6.41 21.20 -16.27
N ASN A 409 -5.60 20.80 -15.27
CA ASN A 409 -5.81 19.58 -14.54
C ASN A 409 -5.32 19.68 -13.10
N GLY A 410 -6.09 19.08 -12.19
CA GLY A 410 -5.76 19.10 -10.77
C GLY A 410 -6.93 18.77 -9.85
N VAL A 411 -6.69 18.85 -8.56
CA VAL A 411 -7.61 18.38 -7.52
C VAL A 411 -8.02 19.52 -6.58
N LEU A 412 -9.32 19.66 -6.36
CA LEU A 412 -9.91 20.41 -5.27
C LEU A 412 -10.01 19.53 -4.03
N CYS A 413 -9.31 19.89 -2.97
CA CYS A 413 -9.46 19.29 -1.64
C CYS A 413 -10.41 20.15 -0.79
N ALA A 414 -11.69 19.76 -0.72
CA ALA A 414 -12.71 20.50 0.01
C ALA A 414 -13.69 19.58 0.75
N GLY A 415 -13.94 19.91 2.03
CA GLY A 415 -14.83 19.18 2.92
C GLY A 415 -16.28 19.06 2.42
N THR A 416 -17.07 18.25 3.12
CA THR A 416 -18.52 18.23 2.93
C THR A 416 -19.10 19.57 3.38
N GLY A 417 -20.05 20.12 2.60
CA GLY A 417 -20.64 21.44 2.87
C GLY A 417 -19.97 22.62 2.16
N PHE A 418 -18.74 22.49 1.65
CA PHE A 418 -18.09 23.56 0.86
C PHE A 418 -18.87 23.94 -0.42
N GLY A 419 -19.70 23.03 -0.93
CA GLY A 419 -20.44 23.23 -2.18
C GLY A 419 -19.66 22.79 -3.43
N LYS A 420 -18.96 21.65 -3.37
CA LYS A 420 -18.19 21.09 -4.49
C LYS A 420 -18.97 21.00 -5.80
N THR A 421 -20.24 20.60 -5.74
CA THR A 421 -21.12 20.51 -6.92
C THR A 421 -21.46 21.90 -7.49
N VAL A 422 -21.59 22.91 -6.64
CA VAL A 422 -21.83 24.31 -7.04
C VAL A 422 -20.58 24.88 -7.70
N LEU A 423 -19.40 24.67 -7.11
CA LEU A 423 -18.13 25.03 -7.74
C LEU A 423 -17.94 24.30 -9.08
N GLY A 424 -18.30 23.02 -9.14
CA GLY A 424 -18.29 22.23 -10.38
C GLY A 424 -19.17 22.84 -11.48
N ALA A 425 -20.38 23.28 -11.13
CA ALA A 425 -21.24 24.02 -12.07
C ALA A 425 -20.58 25.33 -12.54
N ALA A 426 -19.98 26.09 -11.62
CA ALA A 426 -19.25 27.31 -11.98
C ALA A 426 -18.04 27.02 -12.89
N LEU A 427 -17.29 25.94 -12.64
CA LEU A 427 -16.19 25.48 -13.51
C LEU A 427 -16.68 25.16 -14.92
N ILE A 428 -17.82 24.47 -15.05
CA ILE A 428 -18.45 24.16 -16.34
C ILE A 428 -18.78 25.46 -17.09
N ALA A 429 -19.42 26.41 -16.41
CA ALA A 429 -19.77 27.70 -17.00
C ALA A 429 -18.55 28.56 -17.38
N LYS A 430 -17.43 28.43 -16.67
CA LYS A 430 -16.19 29.13 -17.01
C LYS A 430 -15.42 28.47 -18.15
N CYS A 431 -15.40 27.14 -18.22
CA CYS A 431 -14.71 26.42 -19.28
C CYS A 431 -15.51 26.42 -20.60
N GLN A 432 -16.85 26.45 -20.53
CA GLN A 432 -17.76 26.41 -21.68
C GLN A 432 -17.47 25.24 -22.64
N LYS A 433 -17.10 24.09 -22.08
CA LYS A 433 -16.79 22.88 -22.84
C LYS A 433 -17.80 21.76 -22.57
N ARG A 434 -17.97 20.89 -23.56
CA ARG A 434 -18.73 19.64 -23.39
C ARG A 434 -18.18 18.86 -22.21
N THR A 435 -19.02 18.59 -21.23
CA THR A 435 -18.61 18.12 -19.90
C THR A 435 -19.13 16.73 -19.59
N LEU A 436 -18.26 15.87 -19.06
CA LEU A 436 -18.62 14.61 -18.42
C LEU A 436 -18.31 14.66 -16.92
N ILE A 437 -19.31 14.43 -16.08
CA ILE A 437 -19.16 14.33 -14.64
C ILE A 437 -19.19 12.85 -14.24
N LEU A 438 -18.12 12.37 -13.63
CA LEU A 438 -17.99 11.00 -13.14
C LEU A 438 -18.36 10.91 -11.66
N VAL A 439 -19.28 10.00 -11.35
CA VAL A 439 -19.73 9.68 -9.99
C VAL A 439 -19.74 8.17 -9.78
N HIS A 440 -19.60 7.72 -8.54
CA HIS A 440 -19.49 6.28 -8.21
C HIS A 440 -20.76 5.70 -7.57
N ASN A 441 -21.74 6.53 -7.22
CA ASN A 441 -23.01 6.07 -6.68
C ASN A 441 -24.19 6.88 -7.24
N ARG A 442 -25.37 6.24 -7.27
CA ARG A 442 -26.60 6.81 -7.83
C ARG A 442 -27.02 8.10 -7.14
N GLN A 443 -26.79 8.20 -5.84
CA GLN A 443 -27.22 9.33 -5.06
C GLN A 443 -26.44 10.61 -5.41
N LEU A 444 -25.12 10.50 -5.64
CA LEU A 444 -24.32 11.59 -6.18
C LEU A 444 -24.77 11.99 -7.57
N LEU A 445 -25.11 11.02 -8.43
CA LEU A 445 -25.65 11.33 -9.76
C LEU A 445 -26.90 12.21 -9.67
N GLU A 446 -27.88 11.80 -8.85
CA GLU A 446 -29.12 12.55 -8.65
C GLU A 446 -28.84 13.95 -8.08
N GLN A 447 -27.91 14.08 -7.12
CA GLN A 447 -27.48 15.36 -6.56
C GLN A 447 -26.85 16.28 -7.62
N TRP A 448 -25.99 15.75 -8.49
CA TRP A 448 -25.40 16.53 -9.58
C TRP A 448 -26.47 17.01 -10.57
N LEU A 449 -27.39 16.15 -11.00
CA LEU A 449 -28.47 16.54 -11.91
C LEU A 449 -29.30 17.69 -11.35
N GLU A 450 -29.67 17.63 -10.07
CA GLU A 450 -30.43 18.69 -9.39
C GLU A 450 -29.64 20.00 -9.36
N ARG A 451 -28.38 19.97 -8.94
CA ARG A 451 -27.55 21.18 -8.82
C ARG A 451 -27.21 21.81 -10.15
N LEU A 452 -26.93 21.01 -11.18
CA LEU A 452 -26.70 21.52 -12.53
C LEU A 452 -27.96 22.20 -13.08
N SER A 453 -29.13 21.59 -12.88
CA SER A 453 -30.41 22.18 -13.31
C SER A 453 -30.76 23.47 -12.57
N GLN A 454 -30.30 23.61 -11.33
CA GLN A 454 -30.52 24.81 -10.52
C GLN A 454 -29.60 25.97 -10.93
N PHE A 455 -28.33 25.69 -11.25
CA PHE A 455 -27.30 26.71 -11.35
C PHE A 455 -26.77 26.97 -12.77
N LEU A 456 -27.14 26.14 -13.76
CA LEU A 456 -26.72 26.32 -15.14
C LEU A 456 -27.89 26.73 -16.02
N VAL A 457 -27.66 27.72 -16.88
CA VAL A 457 -28.56 28.13 -17.96
C VAL A 457 -27.86 27.91 -19.29
N PHE A 458 -28.56 27.25 -20.22
CA PHE A 458 -28.03 26.88 -21.53
C PHE A 458 -28.75 27.68 -22.62
N GLU A 459 -27.99 28.18 -23.59
CA GLU A 459 -28.51 28.78 -24.83
C GLU A 459 -28.44 27.81 -26.02
N GLU A 460 -28.24 26.52 -25.74
CA GLU A 460 -28.20 25.45 -26.72
C GLU A 460 -29.58 24.83 -26.97
N GLU A 461 -29.73 24.14 -28.11
CA GLU A 461 -30.95 23.36 -28.36
C GLU A 461 -31.04 22.16 -27.40
N GLU A 462 -32.26 21.85 -26.96
CA GLU A 462 -32.49 20.69 -26.11
C GLU A 462 -32.22 19.40 -26.87
N ALA A 463 -31.42 18.51 -26.27
CA ALA A 463 -31.18 17.21 -26.85
C ALA A 463 -32.46 16.36 -26.86
N ILE A 464 -32.64 15.58 -27.92
CA ILE A 464 -33.81 14.72 -28.13
C ILE A 464 -33.39 13.27 -28.35
N ARG A 465 -34.28 12.34 -28.02
CA ARG A 465 -34.12 10.92 -28.33
C ARG A 465 -35.41 10.32 -28.85
N TYR A 466 -35.29 9.20 -29.54
CA TYR A 466 -36.43 8.40 -29.99
C TYR A 466 -36.57 7.15 -29.12
N THR A 467 -37.80 6.79 -28.74
CA THR A 467 -38.08 5.51 -28.09
C THR A 467 -37.98 4.36 -29.11
N PRO A 468 -37.89 3.08 -28.69
CA PRO A 468 -37.99 1.96 -29.63
C PRO A 468 -39.25 1.97 -30.49
N SER A 469 -40.32 2.62 -30.01
CA SER A 469 -41.56 2.87 -30.75
C SER A 469 -41.55 4.11 -31.64
N GLY A 470 -40.40 4.77 -31.84
CA GLY A 470 -40.24 5.94 -32.70
C GLY A 470 -40.74 7.27 -32.12
N ARG A 471 -41.16 7.34 -30.85
CA ARG A 471 -41.65 8.59 -30.25
C ARG A 471 -40.48 9.49 -29.84
N LYS A 472 -40.51 10.75 -30.28
CA LYS A 472 -39.57 11.80 -29.86
C LYS A 472 -39.79 12.12 -28.37
N LYS A 473 -38.71 12.11 -27.59
CA LYS A 473 -38.64 12.54 -26.19
C LYS A 473 -37.51 13.53 -26.02
N VAL A 474 -37.81 14.66 -25.41
CA VAL A 474 -36.79 15.63 -24.99
C VAL A 474 -36.02 15.07 -23.80
N ILE A 475 -34.69 15.15 -23.85
CA ILE A 475 -33.78 14.87 -22.74
C ILE A 475 -33.55 16.16 -21.94
N GLY A 476 -33.40 17.29 -22.64
CA GLY A 476 -32.98 18.59 -22.09
C GLY A 476 -31.51 18.86 -22.38
N HIS A 477 -30.89 19.75 -21.59
CA HIS A 477 -29.46 20.09 -21.72
C HIS A 477 -28.52 19.25 -20.87
N ILE A 478 -29.05 18.53 -19.88
CA ILE A 478 -28.26 17.71 -18.95
C ILE A 478 -28.65 16.24 -19.12
N GLY A 479 -27.68 15.39 -19.47
CA GLY A 479 -27.90 13.95 -19.63
C GLY A 479 -27.45 13.13 -18.44
N GLN A 480 -27.82 11.86 -18.46
CA GLN A 480 -27.46 10.88 -17.46
C GLN A 480 -27.09 9.53 -18.07
N PHE A 481 -26.04 8.92 -17.54
CA PHE A 481 -25.54 7.63 -17.99
C PHE A 481 -25.39 6.65 -16.81
N MET A 482 -26.46 5.88 -16.55
CA MET A 482 -26.53 4.89 -15.48
C MET A 482 -27.42 3.70 -15.85
N GLY A 483 -26.88 2.48 -15.74
CA GLY A 483 -27.66 1.24 -15.88
C GLY A 483 -28.42 1.20 -17.21
N SER A 484 -29.75 1.12 -17.16
CA SER A 484 -30.61 1.16 -18.35
C SER A 484 -30.92 2.58 -18.86
N LYS A 485 -30.66 3.62 -18.06
CA LYS A 485 -30.83 5.03 -18.44
C LYS A 485 -29.52 5.57 -19.00
N LYS A 486 -29.31 5.39 -20.30
CA LYS A 486 -28.10 5.82 -21.03
C LYS A 486 -28.47 6.93 -22.02
N TRP A 487 -28.75 8.13 -21.52
CA TRP A 487 -29.18 9.27 -22.35
C TRP A 487 -28.17 10.40 -22.21
N ARG A 488 -27.37 10.61 -23.25
CA ARG A 488 -26.37 11.66 -23.31
C ARG A 488 -26.91 12.82 -24.14
N THR A 489 -26.62 14.04 -23.70
CA THR A 489 -26.93 15.28 -24.39
C THR A 489 -25.76 15.74 -25.25
N MET A 490 -24.54 15.28 -24.93
CA MET A 490 -23.29 15.80 -25.49
C MET A 490 -23.05 17.28 -25.16
N LEU A 491 -23.75 17.82 -24.15
CA LEU A 491 -23.51 19.14 -23.57
C LEU A 491 -22.89 18.96 -22.19
N VAL A 492 -23.71 18.59 -21.20
CA VAL A 492 -23.26 18.27 -19.85
C VAL A 492 -23.91 16.97 -19.42
N ASP A 493 -23.11 15.93 -19.19
CA ASP A 493 -23.62 14.59 -18.89
C ASP A 493 -23.06 14.09 -17.56
N VAL A 494 -23.91 13.49 -16.72
CA VAL A 494 -23.50 12.86 -15.45
C VAL A 494 -23.50 11.34 -15.64
N ALA A 495 -22.35 10.70 -15.43
CA ALA A 495 -22.15 9.28 -15.67
C ALA A 495 -21.68 8.51 -14.44
N MET A 496 -22.31 7.35 -14.23
CA MET A 496 -21.84 6.36 -13.27
C MET A 496 -20.67 5.59 -13.86
N ILE A 497 -19.55 5.53 -13.14
CA ILE A 497 -18.34 4.89 -13.65
C ILE A 497 -18.59 3.41 -13.97
N GLN A 498 -19.36 2.70 -13.14
CA GLN A 498 -19.70 1.29 -13.40
C GLN A 498 -20.43 1.10 -14.73
N SER A 499 -21.18 2.11 -15.19
CA SER A 499 -21.86 2.06 -16.49
C SER A 499 -20.88 2.29 -17.65
N LEU A 500 -19.89 3.16 -17.49
CA LEU A 500 -18.84 3.38 -18.49
C LEU A 500 -17.91 2.17 -18.65
N MET A 501 -17.66 1.41 -17.58
CA MET A 501 -16.85 0.19 -17.63
C MET A 501 -17.43 -0.92 -18.52
N THR A 502 -18.73 -0.86 -18.83
CA THR A 502 -19.40 -1.87 -19.69
C THR A 502 -19.29 -1.57 -21.19
N ILE A 503 -18.63 -0.47 -21.55
CA ILE A 503 -18.57 0.01 -22.93
C ILE A 503 -17.32 -0.56 -23.59
N GLU A 504 -17.50 -1.20 -24.75
CA GLU A 504 -16.39 -1.77 -25.52
C GLU A 504 -15.46 -0.67 -26.06
N ASN A 505 -16.02 0.38 -26.69
CA ASN A 505 -15.24 1.51 -27.20
C ASN A 505 -15.39 2.76 -26.29
N LEU A 506 -14.74 2.71 -25.12
CA LEU A 506 -14.79 3.82 -24.15
C LEU A 506 -14.12 5.10 -24.69
N GLU A 507 -13.05 4.97 -25.47
CA GLU A 507 -12.29 6.11 -26.00
C GLU A 507 -13.13 6.96 -26.96
N GLU A 508 -13.88 6.32 -27.87
CA GLU A 508 -14.82 7.01 -28.76
C GLU A 508 -15.90 7.76 -27.98
N LEU A 509 -16.45 7.16 -26.92
CA LEU A 509 -17.42 7.85 -26.08
C LEU A 509 -16.81 9.09 -25.40
N LEU A 510 -15.62 8.93 -24.81
CA LEU A 510 -14.95 10.00 -24.08
C LEU A 510 -14.44 11.12 -24.98
N SER A 511 -14.15 10.82 -26.26
CA SER A 511 -13.73 11.81 -27.26
C SER A 511 -14.80 12.87 -27.57
N ASN A 512 -16.04 12.72 -27.10
CA ASN A 512 -17.09 13.73 -27.25
C ASN A 512 -17.04 14.84 -26.19
N TYR A 513 -16.16 14.73 -25.20
CA TYR A 513 -16.08 15.65 -24.07
C TYR A 513 -14.68 16.24 -23.93
N ASP A 514 -14.64 17.48 -23.47
CA ASP A 514 -13.43 18.27 -23.31
C ASP A 514 -13.14 18.63 -21.84
N LEU A 515 -14.16 18.56 -20.99
CA LEU A 515 -14.04 18.73 -19.55
C LEU A 515 -14.52 17.45 -18.84
N MET A 516 -13.70 16.89 -17.98
CA MET A 516 -14.08 15.81 -17.07
C MET A 516 -13.98 16.29 -15.62
N LEU A 517 -15.08 16.17 -14.88
CA LEU A 517 -15.12 16.37 -13.44
C LEU A 517 -15.27 15.01 -12.74
N VAL A 518 -14.32 14.63 -11.89
CA VAL A 518 -14.36 13.37 -11.14
C VAL A 518 -14.75 13.66 -9.70
N ASP A 519 -16.00 13.35 -9.33
CA ASP A 519 -16.47 13.53 -7.96
C ASP A 519 -16.05 12.35 -7.07
N GLU A 520 -15.67 12.67 -5.84
CA GLU A 520 -14.97 11.77 -4.92
C GLU A 520 -13.78 11.06 -5.57
N CYS A 521 -12.93 11.86 -6.22
CA CYS A 521 -11.81 11.38 -7.03
C CYS A 521 -10.78 10.52 -6.27
N HIS A 522 -10.78 10.49 -4.93
CA HIS A 522 -9.97 9.57 -4.14
C HIS A 522 -10.19 8.08 -4.49
N HIS A 523 -11.33 7.74 -5.09
CA HIS A 523 -11.64 6.40 -5.60
C HIS A 523 -10.88 6.03 -6.89
N VAL A 524 -10.26 6.97 -7.61
CA VAL A 524 -9.47 6.72 -8.84
C VAL A 524 -8.32 5.76 -8.62
N THR A 525 -7.85 5.62 -7.38
CA THR A 525 -6.84 4.63 -6.97
C THR A 525 -7.26 3.17 -7.21
N ALA A 526 -8.52 2.88 -7.50
CA ALA A 526 -8.97 1.57 -7.93
C ALA A 526 -8.73 1.36 -9.43
N VAL A 527 -8.10 0.24 -9.81
CA VAL A 527 -7.71 -0.12 -11.20
C VAL A 527 -8.80 0.17 -12.24
N MET A 528 -10.04 -0.20 -11.97
CA MET A 528 -11.13 0.00 -12.93
C MET A 528 -11.53 1.47 -13.10
N PHE A 529 -11.43 2.25 -12.03
CA PHE A 529 -11.74 3.67 -12.07
C PHE A 529 -10.60 4.44 -12.74
N GLU A 530 -9.36 4.07 -12.42
CA GLU A 530 -8.15 4.55 -13.10
C GLU A 530 -8.25 4.42 -14.62
N LYS A 531 -8.66 3.25 -15.13
CA LYS A 531 -8.82 3.00 -16.58
C LYS A 531 -9.73 4.01 -17.27
N VAL A 532 -10.85 4.37 -16.65
CA VAL A 532 -11.81 5.33 -17.23
C VAL A 532 -11.18 6.71 -17.30
N VAL A 533 -10.54 7.16 -16.23
CA VAL A 533 -9.87 8.47 -16.17
C VAL A 533 -8.67 8.53 -17.13
N ALA A 534 -7.89 7.46 -17.23
CA ALA A 534 -6.73 7.36 -18.12
C ALA A 534 -7.12 7.35 -19.62
N SER A 535 -8.36 6.99 -19.94
CA SER A 535 -8.88 6.98 -21.32
C SER A 535 -9.39 8.36 -21.78
N PHE A 536 -9.45 9.35 -20.88
CA PHE A 536 -9.96 10.68 -21.20
C PHE A 536 -8.91 11.57 -21.88
N SER A 537 -9.22 12.02 -23.10
CA SER A 537 -8.33 12.84 -23.94
C SER A 537 -8.64 14.33 -23.95
N GLY A 538 -9.73 14.77 -23.32
CA GLY A 538 -10.17 16.17 -23.33
C GLY A 538 -9.23 17.11 -22.59
N THR A 539 -9.39 18.40 -22.85
CA THR A 539 -8.50 19.46 -22.35
C THR A 539 -8.44 19.52 -20.82
N TYR A 540 -9.58 19.56 -20.15
CA TYR A 540 -9.69 19.83 -18.73
C TYR A 540 -10.04 18.58 -17.91
N LEU A 541 -9.27 18.28 -16.86
CA LEU A 541 -9.50 17.12 -15.99
C LEU A 541 -9.37 17.53 -14.52
N TYR A 542 -10.49 17.66 -13.83
CA TYR A 542 -10.51 18.06 -12.43
C TYR A 542 -11.06 16.97 -11.51
N GLY A 543 -10.40 16.78 -10.37
CA GLY A 543 -10.87 15.91 -9.29
C GLY A 543 -11.48 16.74 -8.15
N LEU A 544 -12.62 16.31 -7.61
CA LEU A 544 -13.28 16.94 -6.47
C LEU A 544 -13.33 15.94 -5.33
N THR A 545 -12.70 16.23 -4.18
CA THR A 545 -12.80 15.34 -3.02
C THR A 545 -12.56 16.05 -1.70
N ALA A 546 -13.09 15.49 -0.61
CA ALA A 546 -12.75 15.94 0.73
C ALA A 546 -11.44 15.37 1.26
N THR A 547 -11.02 14.20 0.73
CA THR A 547 -9.94 13.42 1.33
C THR A 547 -9.12 12.73 0.24
N PRO A 548 -8.06 13.38 -0.28
CA PRO A 548 -7.20 12.78 -1.31
C PRO A 548 -6.44 11.55 -0.77
N GLU A 549 -6.15 11.51 0.54
CA GLU A 549 -5.49 10.39 1.22
C GLU A 549 -6.38 9.14 1.36
N ARG A 550 -5.83 7.96 1.05
CA ARG A 550 -6.50 6.67 1.22
C ARG A 550 -5.70 5.74 2.14
N LYS A 551 -6.41 4.81 2.80
CA LYS A 551 -5.81 3.80 3.71
C LYS A 551 -4.77 2.89 3.05
N ASN A 552 -4.79 2.77 1.73
CA ASN A 552 -3.97 1.82 0.98
C ASN A 552 -2.64 2.40 0.47
N GLY A 553 -2.36 3.70 0.69
CA GLY A 553 -1.15 4.38 0.23
C GLY A 553 -1.01 4.50 -1.31
N HIS A 554 -2.13 4.32 -2.03
CA HIS A 554 -2.18 4.38 -3.51
C HIS A 554 -2.58 5.76 -4.04
N GLU A 555 -2.61 6.79 -3.17
CA GLU A 555 -2.85 8.18 -3.55
C GLU A 555 -1.95 8.72 -4.69
N PRO A 556 -0.71 8.25 -4.92
CA PRO A 556 0.05 8.70 -6.09
C PRO A 556 -0.67 8.48 -7.42
N ILE A 557 -1.53 7.46 -7.53
CA ILE A 557 -2.33 7.20 -8.74
C ILE A 557 -3.27 8.39 -9.03
N LEU A 558 -3.88 8.97 -7.99
CA LEU A 558 -4.76 10.12 -8.13
C LEU A 558 -4.01 11.30 -8.75
N PHE A 559 -2.84 11.64 -8.18
CA PHE A 559 -2.07 12.80 -8.61
C PHE A 559 -1.42 12.60 -9.98
N GLN A 560 -0.98 11.38 -10.29
CA GLN A 560 -0.40 11.07 -11.60
C GLN A 560 -1.47 11.03 -12.71
N ARG A 561 -2.71 10.62 -12.42
CA ARG A 561 -3.78 10.61 -13.44
C ARG A 561 -4.49 11.95 -13.60
N ILE A 562 -4.87 12.58 -12.50
CA ILE A 562 -5.62 13.85 -12.53
C ILE A 562 -4.66 15.03 -12.51
N GLY A 563 -3.83 15.19 -11.48
CA GLY A 563 -2.94 16.32 -11.31
C GLY A 563 -2.73 16.67 -9.83
N PRO A 564 -1.94 17.71 -9.52
CA PRO A 564 -1.66 18.13 -8.14
C PRO A 564 -2.91 18.72 -7.47
N ILE A 565 -2.84 18.91 -6.15
CA ILE A 565 -3.87 19.68 -5.43
C ILE A 565 -3.70 21.15 -5.81
N LEU A 566 -4.68 21.73 -6.48
CA LEU A 566 -4.66 23.15 -6.87
C LEU A 566 -5.21 24.05 -5.76
N HIS A 567 -6.20 23.55 -5.02
CA HIS A 567 -6.80 24.30 -3.92
C HIS A 567 -7.16 23.37 -2.75
N THR A 568 -6.82 23.80 -1.54
CA THR A 568 -7.29 23.18 -0.30
C THR A 568 -8.16 24.19 0.43
N ALA A 569 -9.47 23.93 0.47
CA ALA A 569 -10.40 24.81 1.15
C ALA A 569 -10.14 24.80 2.66
N SER A 570 -9.96 25.99 3.23
CA SER A 570 -9.89 26.15 4.69
C SER A 570 -11.20 25.69 5.34
N GLU A 571 -11.11 25.03 6.50
CA GLU A 571 -12.31 24.64 7.26
C GLU A 571 -13.14 25.88 7.58
N TYR A 572 -14.33 25.98 6.98
CA TYR A 572 -15.30 27.00 7.34
C TYR A 572 -15.58 26.90 8.84
N GLN A 573 -15.32 27.97 9.59
CA GLN A 573 -15.72 28.04 11.00
C GLN A 573 -17.24 28.01 11.04
N VAL A 574 -17.78 26.83 11.29
CA VAL A 574 -19.22 26.70 11.40
C VAL A 574 -19.67 27.34 12.71
N ALA A 575 -20.70 28.17 12.65
CA ALA A 575 -21.17 29.03 13.73
C ALA A 575 -21.88 28.29 14.90
N PHE A 576 -21.81 26.96 14.95
CA PHE A 576 -22.42 26.16 16.01
C PHE A 576 -21.36 25.49 16.89
N GLU A 577 -21.71 25.26 18.14
CA GLU A 577 -20.91 24.50 19.09
C GLU A 577 -20.88 23.01 18.72
N LYS A 578 -19.77 22.34 19.03
CA LYS A 578 -19.52 20.92 18.71
C LYS A 578 -19.23 20.13 19.97
N GLN A 579 -20.15 19.25 20.34
CA GLN A 579 -20.09 18.47 21.57
C GLN A 579 -19.94 16.98 21.28
N LEU A 580 -18.99 16.34 21.96
CA LEU A 580 -18.72 14.92 21.90
C LEU A 580 -19.13 14.28 23.23
N LEU A 581 -19.92 13.20 23.15
CA LEU A 581 -20.43 12.44 24.27
C LEU A 581 -19.88 11.02 24.17
N LEU A 582 -18.93 10.71 25.06
CA LEU A 582 -18.30 9.40 25.13
C LEU A 582 -19.06 8.50 26.09
N ARG A 583 -19.34 7.27 25.66
CA ARG A 583 -20.11 6.26 26.40
C ARG A 583 -19.28 5.00 26.53
N PHE A 584 -18.76 4.74 27.73
CA PHE A 584 -18.02 3.51 28.03
C PHE A 584 -19.00 2.37 28.23
N THR A 585 -18.76 1.23 27.59
CA THR A 585 -19.68 0.09 27.58
C THR A 585 -19.05 -1.14 28.23
N ASP A 586 -19.89 -2.00 28.80
CA ASP A 586 -19.53 -3.29 29.38
C ASP A 586 -19.33 -4.42 28.34
N PHE A 587 -19.39 -4.11 27.04
CA PHE A 587 -19.26 -5.12 25.98
C PHE A 587 -17.89 -5.80 26.03
N GLY A 588 -17.91 -7.14 26.07
CA GLY A 588 -16.72 -7.99 26.22
C GLY A 588 -16.25 -8.19 27.67
N LYS A 589 -16.90 -7.59 28.68
CA LYS A 589 -16.51 -7.75 30.09
C LYS A 589 -16.56 -9.20 30.58
N TYR A 590 -17.63 -9.93 30.24
CA TYR A 590 -17.88 -11.29 30.76
C TYR A 590 -17.66 -12.41 29.72
N ASP A 591 -17.34 -12.08 28.47
CA ASP A 591 -17.16 -13.06 27.39
C ASP A 591 -15.68 -13.14 26.95
N VAL A 592 -15.03 -14.25 27.30
CA VAL A 592 -13.62 -14.53 26.95
C VAL A 592 -13.40 -14.59 25.43
N GLN A 593 -14.41 -15.01 24.66
CA GLN A 593 -14.31 -15.04 23.21
C GLN A 593 -14.31 -13.64 22.60
N ASP A 594 -14.95 -12.66 23.25
CA ASP A 594 -14.94 -11.26 22.81
C ASP A 594 -13.62 -10.56 23.15
N LYS A 595 -13.10 -10.76 24.37
CA LYS A 595 -11.84 -10.15 24.84
C LYS A 595 -10.66 -10.42 23.89
N ASN A 596 -10.59 -11.63 23.33
CA ASN A 596 -9.47 -12.07 22.47
C ASN A 596 -9.77 -12.02 20.97
N SER A 597 -10.98 -11.64 20.56
CA SER A 597 -11.32 -11.62 19.13
C SER A 597 -10.62 -10.47 18.41
N SER A 598 -9.98 -10.80 17.29
CA SER A 598 -9.46 -9.83 16.31
C SER A 598 -10.29 -9.81 15.03
N ASN A 599 -11.35 -10.63 14.97
CA ASN A 599 -12.22 -10.71 13.81
C ASN A 599 -13.34 -9.68 13.90
N PHE A 600 -13.18 -8.58 13.15
CA PHE A 600 -14.15 -7.49 13.15
C PHE A 600 -15.57 -7.91 12.71
N VAL A 601 -15.70 -8.88 11.80
CA VAL A 601 -17.01 -9.32 11.29
C VAL A 601 -17.80 -9.96 12.42
N GLU A 602 -17.17 -10.89 13.13
CA GLU A 602 -17.75 -11.62 14.28
C GLU A 602 -18.07 -10.67 15.45
N LEU A 603 -17.14 -9.77 15.77
CA LEU A 603 -17.38 -8.73 16.79
C LEU A 603 -18.61 -7.88 16.45
N CYS A 604 -18.81 -7.52 15.17
CA CYS A 604 -20.00 -6.77 14.77
C CYS A 604 -21.29 -7.57 14.96
N ASP A 605 -21.28 -8.88 14.67
CA ASP A 605 -22.45 -9.73 14.84
C ASP A 605 -22.83 -9.88 16.32
N ARG A 606 -21.82 -9.97 17.21
CA ARG A 606 -22.03 -9.99 18.67
C ARG A 606 -22.46 -8.63 19.23
N LEU A 607 -21.92 -7.52 18.73
CA LEU A 607 -22.36 -6.17 19.11
C LEU A 607 -23.86 -5.96 18.86
N VAL A 608 -24.42 -6.52 17.77
CA VAL A 608 -25.87 -6.47 17.50
C VAL A 608 -26.68 -7.14 18.61
N GLN A 609 -26.13 -8.20 19.22
CA GLN A 609 -26.80 -9.02 20.23
C GLN A 609 -26.61 -8.49 21.67
N SER A 610 -25.73 -7.51 21.88
CA SER A 610 -25.44 -6.96 23.20
C SER A 610 -26.62 -6.13 23.74
N SER A 611 -27.37 -6.73 24.67
CA SER A 611 -28.58 -6.09 25.23
C SER A 611 -28.25 -4.86 26.08
N SER A 612 -27.19 -4.90 26.90
CA SER A 612 -26.74 -3.78 27.75
C SER A 612 -26.34 -2.57 26.91
N ARG A 613 -25.48 -2.79 25.91
CA ARG A 613 -25.02 -1.76 24.98
C ARG A 613 -26.16 -1.16 24.16
N ASN A 614 -27.07 -1.99 23.66
CA ASN A 614 -28.25 -1.53 22.93
C ASN A 614 -29.21 -0.71 23.81
N GLN A 615 -29.31 -1.04 25.11
CA GLN A 615 -30.09 -0.26 26.05
C GLN A 615 -29.48 1.12 26.30
N MET A 616 -28.16 1.21 26.41
CA MET A 616 -27.44 2.49 26.52
C MET A 616 -27.65 3.37 25.28
N ILE A 617 -27.52 2.79 24.08
CA ILE A 617 -27.80 3.49 22.81
C ILE A 617 -29.23 4.00 22.77
N LEU A 618 -30.19 3.17 23.17
CA LEU A 618 -31.61 3.53 23.18
C LEU A 618 -31.86 4.71 24.12
N GLN A 619 -31.30 4.69 25.33
CA GLN A 619 -31.46 5.75 26.31
C GLN A 619 -30.94 7.09 25.79
N ASP A 620 -29.74 7.11 25.22
CA ASP A 620 -29.15 8.33 24.63
C ASP A 620 -30.01 8.87 23.47
N ILE A 621 -30.56 7.99 22.61
CA ILE A 621 -31.45 8.40 21.52
C ILE A 621 -32.74 9.01 22.07
N ILE A 622 -33.35 8.39 23.09
CA ILE A 622 -34.58 8.87 23.72
C ILE A 622 -34.34 10.25 24.35
N GLU A 623 -33.25 10.43 25.10
CA GLU A 623 -32.90 11.70 25.72
C GLU A 623 -32.67 12.80 24.68
N ALA A 624 -31.91 12.50 23.62
CA ALA A 624 -31.70 13.45 22.52
C ALA A 624 -33.04 13.79 21.81
N TYR A 625 -33.92 12.82 21.63
CA TYR A 625 -35.23 13.02 21.01
C TYR A 625 -36.13 13.91 21.86
N GLN A 626 -36.15 13.70 23.18
CA GLN A 626 -36.88 14.53 24.15
C GLN A 626 -36.35 15.99 24.17
N GLN A 627 -35.07 16.18 23.88
CA GLN A 627 -34.45 17.50 23.68
C GLN A 627 -34.72 18.10 22.29
N LYS A 628 -35.70 17.57 21.55
CA LYS A 628 -36.14 18.01 20.23
C LYS A 628 -35.06 17.98 19.14
N ARG A 629 -34.11 17.04 19.26
CA ARG A 629 -32.98 16.93 18.32
C ARG A 629 -33.33 16.08 17.10
N HIS A 630 -32.65 16.35 15.98
CA HIS A 630 -32.77 15.57 14.75
C HIS A 630 -31.60 14.60 14.61
N ILE A 631 -31.88 13.31 14.80
CA ILE A 631 -30.87 12.30 15.12
C ILE A 631 -30.61 11.38 13.92
N LEU A 632 -29.33 11.22 13.56
CA LEU A 632 -28.84 10.20 12.63
C LEU A 632 -28.15 9.09 13.41
N VAL A 633 -28.68 7.87 13.35
CA VAL A 633 -28.08 6.70 13.99
C VAL A 633 -27.41 5.83 12.93
N LEU A 634 -26.10 5.62 13.07
CA LEU A 634 -25.29 4.84 12.13
C LEU A 634 -24.84 3.52 12.72
N THR A 635 -25.17 2.45 11.99
CA THR A 635 -24.69 1.08 12.22
C THR A 635 -24.07 0.52 10.95
N ASN A 636 -23.38 -0.62 11.06
CA ASN A 636 -22.81 -1.34 9.92
C ASN A 636 -23.60 -2.61 9.54
N ARG A 637 -24.59 -3.02 10.33
CA ARG A 637 -25.43 -4.21 10.09
C ARG A 637 -26.90 -3.85 9.94
N ILE A 638 -27.56 -4.47 8.94
CA ILE A 638 -29.01 -4.32 8.73
C ILE A 638 -29.80 -4.91 9.90
N ASP A 639 -29.34 -6.01 10.49
CA ASP A 639 -30.06 -6.62 11.62
C ASP A 639 -30.03 -5.74 12.87
N HIS A 640 -28.98 -4.95 13.07
CA HIS A 640 -28.94 -3.95 14.14
C HIS A 640 -29.96 -2.83 13.91
N LEU A 641 -30.19 -2.40 12.66
CA LEU A 641 -31.26 -1.44 12.35
C LEU A 641 -32.62 -1.97 12.82
N LYS A 642 -32.92 -3.25 12.55
CA LYS A 642 -34.18 -3.89 12.97
C LYS A 642 -34.32 -3.96 14.49
N VAL A 643 -33.23 -4.28 15.20
CA VAL A 643 -33.21 -4.34 16.67
C VAL A 643 -33.49 -2.95 17.26
N LEU A 644 -32.80 -1.91 16.78
CA LEU A 644 -32.97 -0.55 17.26
C LEU A 644 -34.36 0.00 16.90
N GLU A 645 -34.84 -0.24 15.69
CA GLU A 645 -36.20 0.16 15.26
C GLU A 645 -37.27 -0.44 16.18
N LYS A 646 -37.20 -1.75 16.44
CA LYS A 646 -38.15 -2.44 17.31
C LYS A 646 -38.17 -1.81 18.70
N LYS A 647 -36.99 -1.61 19.30
CA LYS A 647 -36.85 -1.01 20.64
C LYS A 647 -37.33 0.45 20.70
N LEU A 648 -37.05 1.26 19.68
CA LEU A 648 -37.50 2.65 19.60
C LEU A 648 -39.03 2.75 19.45
N LYS A 649 -39.65 1.83 18.71
CA LYS A 649 -41.10 1.71 18.61
C LYS A 649 -41.74 1.29 19.92
N GLU A 650 -41.13 0.33 20.63
CA GLU A 650 -41.55 -0.08 21.98
C GLU A 650 -41.46 1.06 23.00
N ALA A 651 -40.49 1.98 22.80
CA ALA A 651 -40.36 3.21 23.58
C ALA A 651 -41.32 4.34 23.15
N CYS A 652 -42.27 4.07 22.24
CA CYS A 652 -43.31 5.00 21.78
C CYS A 652 -42.81 6.28 21.08
N LEU A 653 -41.66 6.25 20.40
CA LEU A 653 -41.22 7.38 19.56
C LEU A 653 -42.05 7.45 18.27
N SER A 654 -42.57 8.64 17.95
CA SER A 654 -43.49 8.87 16.83
C SER A 654 -42.81 8.95 15.46
N SER A 655 -41.64 9.59 15.38
CA SER A 655 -40.97 9.93 14.11
C SER A 655 -39.67 9.14 13.90
N ILE A 656 -39.81 7.86 13.55
CA ILE A 656 -38.69 6.96 13.24
C ILE A 656 -38.68 6.62 11.75
N PHE A 657 -37.54 6.81 11.09
CA PHE A 657 -37.33 6.51 9.68
C PHE A 657 -36.14 5.59 9.48
N ILE A 658 -36.19 4.72 8.46
CA ILE A 658 -35.08 3.85 8.08
C ILE A 658 -34.72 4.12 6.63
N MET A 659 -33.42 4.33 6.39
CA MET A 659 -32.88 4.40 5.04
C MET A 659 -31.66 3.48 4.92
N SER A 660 -31.66 2.60 3.93
CA SER A 660 -30.56 1.67 3.67
C SER A 660 -30.39 1.42 2.17
N GLY A 661 -29.40 0.61 1.79
CA GLY A 661 -29.21 0.18 0.40
C GLY A 661 -30.39 -0.61 -0.19
N GLN A 662 -31.31 -1.11 0.65
CA GLN A 662 -32.52 -1.80 0.21
C GLN A 662 -33.72 -0.86 0.02
N THR A 663 -33.65 0.37 0.51
CA THR A 663 -34.72 1.37 0.39
C THR A 663 -34.89 1.77 -1.07
N LYS A 664 -36.11 1.63 -1.60
CA LYS A 664 -36.40 1.99 -3.00
C LYS A 664 -36.38 3.50 -3.17
N VAL A 665 -36.11 3.98 -4.39
CA VAL A 665 -36.02 5.42 -4.69
C VAL A 665 -37.32 6.16 -4.35
N LYS A 666 -38.48 5.57 -4.67
CA LYS A 666 -39.79 6.15 -4.35
C LYS A 666 -40.01 6.27 -2.83
N GLU A 667 -39.69 5.20 -2.10
CA GLU A 667 -39.78 5.17 -0.63
C GLU A 667 -38.83 6.17 0.02
N LYS A 668 -37.61 6.33 -0.51
CA LYS A 668 -36.67 7.38 -0.08
C LYS A 668 -37.28 8.78 -0.25
N GLN A 669 -37.88 9.06 -1.40
CA GLN A 669 -38.53 10.35 -1.65
C GLN A 669 -39.70 10.58 -0.69
N GLU A 670 -40.51 9.56 -0.42
CA GLU A 670 -41.62 9.61 0.54
C GLU A 670 -41.12 9.86 1.99
N ILE A 671 -40.04 9.19 2.41
CA ILE A 671 -39.40 9.41 3.72
C ILE A 671 -38.89 10.84 3.83
N LEU A 672 -38.13 11.32 2.83
CA LEU A 672 -37.61 12.68 2.84
C LEU A 672 -38.74 13.71 2.82
N SER A 673 -39.80 13.52 2.03
CA SER A 673 -40.95 14.43 2.04
C SER A 673 -41.63 14.48 3.40
N ARG A 674 -41.78 13.33 4.08
CA ARG A 674 -42.32 13.29 5.44
C ARG A 674 -41.41 14.03 6.41
N ILE A 675 -40.10 13.83 6.35
CA ILE A 675 -39.13 14.55 7.20
C ILE A 675 -39.16 16.07 6.93
N TYR A 676 -39.32 16.50 5.69
CA TYR A 676 -39.43 17.93 5.37
C TYR A 676 -40.76 18.54 5.82
N GLN A 677 -41.84 17.75 5.87
CA GLN A 677 -43.15 18.15 6.42
C GLN A 677 -43.18 18.20 7.95
N LEU A 678 -42.26 17.51 8.63
CA LEU A 678 -42.05 17.73 10.07
C LEU A 678 -41.50 19.14 10.24
N ASP A 679 -42.19 20.00 11.00
CA ASP A 679 -41.70 21.35 11.31
C ASP A 679 -40.49 21.27 12.27
N ASP A 680 -40.62 21.81 13.49
CA ASP A 680 -39.61 21.72 14.55
C ASP A 680 -39.75 20.41 15.40
N GLU A 681 -40.42 19.38 14.85
CA GLU A 681 -40.57 18.09 15.53
C GLU A 681 -39.32 17.20 15.39
N PRO A 682 -38.85 16.56 16.49
CA PRO A 682 -37.69 15.67 16.44
C PRO A 682 -37.97 14.44 15.59
N PHE A 683 -36.91 13.87 15.02
CA PHE A 683 -36.99 12.59 14.32
C PHE A 683 -35.70 11.78 14.51
N VAL A 684 -35.83 10.47 14.35
CA VAL A 684 -34.71 9.53 14.33
C VAL A 684 -34.61 8.91 12.93
N LEU A 685 -33.46 9.08 12.29
CA LEU A 685 -33.12 8.40 11.04
C LEU A 685 -32.09 7.31 11.32
N LEU A 686 -32.50 6.04 11.18
CA LEU A 686 -31.64 4.88 11.28
C LEU A 686 -31.05 4.54 9.90
N SER A 687 -29.73 4.40 9.80
CA SER A 687 -29.10 4.08 8.52
C SER A 687 -27.79 3.27 8.63
N ILE A 688 -27.39 2.68 7.50
CA ILE A 688 -26.07 2.06 7.34
C ILE A 688 -25.05 3.15 7.04
N GLY A 689 -23.94 3.20 7.78
CA GLY A 689 -22.90 4.22 7.59
C GLY A 689 -22.41 4.33 6.14
N LYS A 690 -22.18 3.19 5.45
CA LYS A 690 -21.80 3.17 4.03
C LYS A 690 -22.84 3.80 3.09
N TYR A 691 -24.12 3.77 3.45
CA TYR A 691 -25.20 4.30 2.62
C TYR A 691 -25.27 5.83 2.70
N VAL A 692 -25.17 6.40 3.91
CA VAL A 692 -25.17 7.86 4.10
C VAL A 692 -23.80 8.50 3.93
N GLY A 693 -22.74 7.69 3.83
CA GLY A 693 -21.35 8.15 3.81
C GLY A 693 -21.07 9.13 2.69
N GLU A 694 -21.67 8.93 1.52
CA GLU A 694 -21.42 9.70 0.30
C GLU A 694 -22.77 10.11 -0.35
N GLY A 695 -22.88 11.34 -0.86
CA GLY A 695 -24.09 11.85 -1.53
C GLY A 695 -25.35 12.11 -0.68
N PHE A 696 -25.34 11.85 0.63
CA PHE A 696 -26.50 12.14 1.50
C PHE A 696 -26.67 13.61 1.87
N ASP A 697 -27.87 14.17 1.63
CA ASP A 697 -28.22 15.57 1.92
C ASP A 697 -29.49 15.67 2.76
N LEU A 698 -29.31 15.98 4.05
CA LEU A 698 -30.38 16.30 4.99
C LEU A 698 -29.87 17.30 6.04
N PRO A 699 -29.88 18.60 5.74
CA PRO A 699 -29.29 19.63 6.62
C PRO A 699 -29.95 19.75 8.00
N LYS A 700 -31.20 19.28 8.19
CA LYS A 700 -31.90 19.28 9.49
C LYS A 700 -31.14 18.54 10.60
N LEU A 701 -30.34 17.53 10.27
CA LEU A 701 -29.67 16.68 11.26
C LEU A 701 -28.67 17.45 12.12
N ASP A 702 -28.75 17.31 13.44
CA ASP A 702 -27.86 17.96 14.41
C ASP A 702 -27.14 16.97 15.35
N THR A 703 -27.54 15.70 15.34
CA THR A 703 -27.03 14.67 16.25
C THR A 703 -26.64 13.42 15.49
N LEU A 704 -25.45 12.90 15.76
CA LEU A 704 -24.94 11.66 15.20
C LEU A 704 -24.71 10.64 16.32
N VAL A 705 -25.28 9.45 16.18
CA VAL A 705 -25.10 8.33 17.09
C VAL A 705 -24.34 7.23 16.37
N LEU A 706 -23.11 6.95 16.82
CA LEU A 706 -22.26 5.92 16.25
C LEU A 706 -22.53 4.56 16.91
N ALA A 707 -23.67 3.95 16.58
CA ALA A 707 -24.10 2.67 17.16
C ALA A 707 -23.16 1.50 16.84
N SER A 708 -22.23 1.63 15.89
CA SER A 708 -21.18 0.63 15.61
C SER A 708 -19.78 1.26 15.51
N PRO A 709 -18.74 0.54 15.95
CA PRO A 709 -17.38 1.06 15.94
C PRO A 709 -16.84 1.25 14.51
N LEU A 710 -16.06 2.32 14.33
CA LEU A 710 -15.36 2.65 13.09
C LEU A 710 -13.90 3.03 13.40
N SER A 711 -12.98 2.70 12.49
CA SER A 711 -11.52 2.88 12.72
C SER A 711 -10.90 3.96 11.85
N TRP A 712 -11.63 4.48 10.85
CA TRP A 712 -11.07 5.37 9.86
C TRP A 712 -11.52 6.82 10.06
N LYS A 713 -10.55 7.71 10.34
CA LYS A 713 -10.69 9.16 10.53
C LYS A 713 -11.50 9.83 9.41
N ASN A 714 -11.24 9.48 8.14
CA ASN A 714 -11.93 10.11 7.01
C ASN A 714 -13.42 9.73 6.92
N ASN A 715 -13.79 8.49 7.24
CA ASN A 715 -15.21 8.10 7.30
C ASN A 715 -15.95 8.89 8.39
N LEU A 716 -15.32 9.07 9.56
CA LEU A 716 -15.91 9.85 10.65
C LEU A 716 -16.11 11.32 10.24
N ILE A 717 -15.11 11.93 9.59
CA ILE A 717 -15.22 13.29 9.05
C ILE A 717 -16.36 13.40 8.04
N GLN A 718 -16.51 12.42 7.15
CA GLN A 718 -17.62 12.39 6.19
C GLN A 718 -18.99 12.26 6.85
N TYR A 719 -19.12 11.41 7.88
CA TYR A 719 -20.36 11.21 8.63
C TYR A 719 -20.72 12.45 9.47
N ALA A 720 -19.77 12.99 10.23
CA ALA A 720 -19.96 14.21 11.01
C ALA A 720 -20.27 15.42 10.10
N GLY A 721 -19.67 15.48 8.91
CA GLY A 721 -19.99 16.48 7.90
C GLY A 721 -21.44 16.45 7.38
N ARG A 722 -22.23 15.41 7.69
CA ARG A 722 -23.68 15.39 7.42
C ARG A 722 -24.46 16.22 8.44
N ILE A 723 -24.03 16.23 9.70
CA ILE A 723 -24.64 17.07 10.75
C ILE A 723 -24.08 18.49 10.79
N HIS A 724 -22.89 18.72 10.20
CA HIS A 724 -22.25 20.04 10.15
C HIS A 724 -22.86 21.02 9.15
N ARG A 725 -23.92 20.65 8.45
CA ARG A 725 -24.54 21.53 7.46
C ARG A 725 -25.33 22.64 8.17
N PRO A 726 -25.19 23.90 7.75
CA PRO A 726 -25.97 24.98 8.33
C PRO A 726 -27.46 24.75 8.08
N TYR A 727 -28.27 25.04 9.09
CA TYR A 727 -29.73 24.96 9.05
C TYR A 727 -30.29 26.00 10.04
N PRO A 728 -31.46 26.61 9.78
CA PRO A 728 -32.05 27.58 10.69
C PRO A 728 -32.13 27.06 12.14
N LYS A 729 -31.80 27.92 13.12
CA LYS A 729 -31.79 27.63 14.57
C LYS A 729 -30.81 26.52 15.02
N LYS A 730 -29.89 26.05 14.17
CA LYS A 730 -28.89 25.06 14.57
C LYS A 730 -27.70 25.73 15.26
N GLU A 731 -27.67 25.64 16.59
CA GLU A 731 -26.61 26.24 17.44
C GLU A 731 -25.64 25.20 18.02
N LEU A 732 -26.03 23.92 18.08
CA LEU A 732 -25.25 22.86 18.72
C LEU A 732 -25.37 21.54 17.96
N VAL A 733 -24.23 20.94 17.61
CA VAL A 733 -24.16 19.59 17.05
C VAL A 733 -23.54 18.60 18.03
N ARG A 734 -24.05 17.37 18.04
CA ARG A 734 -23.63 16.31 18.98
C ARG A 734 -23.19 15.03 18.28
N ILE A 735 -22.15 14.40 18.82
CA ILE A 735 -21.76 13.03 18.47
C ILE A 735 -21.79 12.17 19.73
N TYR A 736 -22.51 11.05 19.68
CA TYR A 736 -22.41 9.96 20.66
C TYR A 736 -21.49 8.87 20.10
N ASP A 737 -20.45 8.52 20.86
CA ASP A 737 -19.49 7.47 20.54
C ASP A 737 -19.39 6.45 21.68
N TYR A 738 -19.61 5.18 21.35
CA TYR A 738 -19.63 4.06 22.30
C TYR A 738 -18.27 3.34 22.28
N ILE A 739 -17.64 3.24 23.45
CA ILE A 739 -16.26 2.79 23.63
C ILE A 739 -16.28 1.44 24.34
N ASP A 740 -15.91 0.39 23.60
CA ASP A 740 -15.85 -0.98 24.08
C ASP A 740 -14.44 -1.30 24.64
N ILE A 741 -14.12 -0.84 25.86
CA ILE A 741 -12.76 -0.89 26.45
C ILE A 741 -12.27 -2.30 26.81
N HIS A 742 -13.18 -3.25 27.03
CA HIS A 742 -12.82 -4.64 27.35
C HIS A 742 -12.36 -5.44 26.13
N VAL A 743 -12.45 -4.87 24.92
CA VAL A 743 -11.99 -5.49 23.68
C VAL A 743 -10.85 -4.65 23.09
N PRO A 744 -9.57 -5.04 23.29
CA PRO A 744 -8.40 -4.25 22.85
C PRO A 744 -8.37 -3.92 21.35
N TYR A 745 -9.03 -4.74 20.52
CA TYR A 745 -9.20 -4.44 19.10
C TYR A 745 -10.09 -3.20 18.88
N LEU A 746 -11.22 -3.09 19.58
CA LEU A 746 -12.18 -1.97 19.46
C LEU A 746 -11.67 -0.71 20.15
N GLU A 747 -10.98 -0.84 21.28
CA GLU A 747 -10.25 0.25 21.95
C GLU A 747 -9.25 0.94 21.01
N ARG A 748 -8.43 0.15 20.29
CA ARG A 748 -7.52 0.70 19.26
C ARG A 748 -8.24 1.40 18.11
N MET A 749 -9.48 1.00 17.79
CA MET A 749 -10.29 1.72 16.80
C MET A 749 -10.73 3.08 17.34
N PHE A 750 -11.07 3.17 18.64
CA PHE A 750 -11.42 4.43 19.29
C PHE A 750 -10.26 5.44 19.30
N HIS A 751 -9.04 5.00 19.66
CA HIS A 751 -7.84 5.86 19.60
C HIS A 751 -7.62 6.49 18.21
N LYS A 752 -8.00 5.80 17.13
CA LYS A 752 -7.94 6.34 15.76
C LYS A 752 -9.03 7.36 15.45
N ARG A 753 -10.20 7.27 16.11
CA ARG A 753 -11.31 8.22 15.96
C ARG A 753 -11.03 9.54 16.66
N GLN A 754 -10.33 9.51 17.79
CA GLN A 754 -9.96 10.71 18.54
C GLN A 754 -9.30 11.76 17.63
N ILE A 755 -8.37 11.35 16.75
CA ILE A 755 -7.70 12.21 15.77
C ILE A 755 -8.69 13.01 14.93
N ALA A 756 -9.78 12.38 14.47
CA ALA A 756 -10.81 13.05 13.70
C ALA A 756 -11.64 14.02 14.55
N TYR A 757 -11.97 13.70 15.81
CA TYR A 757 -12.68 14.62 16.70
C TYR A 757 -11.89 15.90 16.95
N ARG A 758 -10.58 15.79 17.21
CA ARG A 758 -9.68 16.95 17.37
C ARG A 758 -9.63 17.80 16.10
N LYS A 759 -9.41 17.16 14.94
CA LYS A 759 -9.39 17.88 13.66
C LYS A 759 -10.68 18.66 13.43
N MET A 760 -11.82 18.05 13.76
CA MET A 760 -13.14 18.68 13.67
C MET A 760 -13.48 19.65 14.80
N LYS A 761 -12.58 19.82 15.79
CA LYS A 761 -12.74 20.68 16.98
C LYS A 761 -13.95 20.33 17.86
N TYR A 762 -14.18 19.04 18.05
CA TYR A 762 -15.14 18.57 19.05
C TYR A 762 -14.55 18.65 20.45
N ALA A 763 -15.31 19.17 21.40
CA ALA A 763 -14.99 19.14 22.82
C ALA A 763 -15.95 18.20 23.57
N THR A 764 -15.48 17.57 24.65
CA THR A 764 -16.38 16.96 25.61
C THR A 764 -17.15 18.06 26.34
N SER A 765 -18.42 17.79 26.65
CA SER A 765 -19.31 18.74 27.32
C SER A 765 -18.72 19.29 28.61
N SER A 766 -18.63 20.61 28.79
CA SER A 766 -18.33 21.23 30.09
C SER A 766 -19.46 21.06 31.11
N GLN A 767 -20.69 20.77 30.67
CA GLN A 767 -21.85 20.54 31.54
C GLN A 767 -21.88 19.12 32.14
N LEU A 768 -21.09 18.18 31.59
CA LEU A 768 -20.73 16.94 32.28
C LEU A 768 -19.33 17.21 32.84
N ALA A 769 -19.25 17.78 34.04
CA ALA A 769 -18.00 18.20 34.69
C ALA A 769 -16.92 17.09 34.77
N ASP A 770 -17.33 15.86 34.46
CA ASP A 770 -16.60 14.62 34.64
C ASP A 770 -15.75 14.19 33.43
N GLN A 771 -15.77 14.87 32.27
CA GLN A 771 -14.99 14.41 31.09
C GLN A 771 -14.27 15.54 30.35
N SER A 772 -12.94 15.42 30.19
CA SER A 772 -12.10 16.38 29.48
C SER A 772 -11.15 15.70 28.50
N ILE A 773 -11.00 16.27 27.30
CA ILE A 773 -10.01 15.84 26.30
C ILE A 773 -8.83 16.80 26.34
N PHE A 774 -7.63 16.24 26.42
CA PHE A 774 -6.38 16.98 26.32
C PHE A 774 -5.53 16.46 25.17
N ASP A 775 -4.73 17.34 24.59
CA ASP A 775 -3.62 16.95 23.76
C ASP A 775 -2.35 16.75 24.61
N THR A 776 -1.29 16.26 23.97
CA THR A 776 0.01 15.97 24.59
C THR A 776 0.74 17.21 25.13
N VAL A 777 0.21 18.42 24.92
CA VAL A 777 0.83 19.68 25.35
C VAL A 777 -0.02 20.37 26.44
N SER A 778 -1.34 20.25 26.38
CA SER A 778 -2.29 20.96 27.25
C SER A 778 -2.64 20.22 28.54
N TYR A 779 -2.36 18.92 28.64
CA TYR A 779 -2.79 18.11 29.79
C TYR A 779 -2.00 18.39 31.07
N GLU A 780 -0.71 18.77 30.97
CA GLU A 780 0.25 18.77 32.09
C GLU A 780 -0.26 19.56 33.29
N LYS A 781 -0.77 20.78 33.08
CA LYS A 781 -1.27 21.63 34.16
C LYS A 781 -2.41 20.99 34.94
N THR A 782 -3.37 20.37 34.24
CA THR A 782 -4.51 19.70 34.87
C THR A 782 -4.08 18.44 35.59
N PHE A 783 -3.19 17.66 34.96
CA PHE A 783 -2.68 16.43 35.54
C PHE A 783 -1.86 16.68 36.82
N LEU A 784 -0.98 17.69 36.83
CA LEU A 784 -0.23 18.08 38.03
C LEU A 784 -1.17 18.50 39.16
N ARG A 785 -2.26 19.23 38.85
CA ARG A 785 -3.27 19.58 39.85
C ARG A 785 -3.98 18.35 40.41
N ASP A 786 -4.32 17.36 39.59
CA ASP A 786 -4.92 16.11 40.07
C ASP A 786 -3.93 15.32 40.97
N LEU A 787 -2.62 15.50 40.76
CA LEU A 787 -1.57 14.89 41.59
C LEU A 787 -1.29 15.66 42.90
N GLU A 788 -1.66 16.93 43.03
CA GLU A 788 -1.42 17.70 44.27
C GLU A 788 -2.16 17.11 45.49
N SER A 789 -3.30 16.46 45.26
CA SER A 789 -4.14 15.86 46.31
C SER A 789 -4.15 14.33 46.27
N VAL A 790 -3.15 13.68 45.66
CA VAL A 790 -3.17 12.22 45.47
C VAL A 790 -2.77 11.47 46.73
N GLU A 791 -3.61 10.52 47.15
CA GLU A 791 -3.33 9.55 48.21
C GLU A 791 -2.97 8.18 47.63
N LYS A 792 -3.60 7.84 46.49
CA LYS A 792 -3.44 6.56 45.81
C LYS A 792 -3.36 6.76 44.30
N LEU A 793 -2.33 6.16 43.70
CA LEU A 793 -2.05 6.23 42.27
C LEU A 793 -1.81 4.82 41.71
N ILE A 794 -2.63 4.40 40.74
CA ILE A 794 -2.40 3.17 39.97
C ILE A 794 -2.00 3.55 38.56
N LEU A 795 -0.84 3.10 38.11
CA LEU A 795 -0.32 3.37 36.77
C LEU A 795 -0.22 2.07 35.99
N SER A 796 -0.94 1.98 34.88
CA SER A 796 -0.89 0.86 33.94
C SER A 796 -0.22 1.31 32.65
N ILE A 797 0.91 0.70 32.29
CA ILE A 797 1.69 1.05 31.11
C ILE A 797 2.11 -0.17 30.31
N SER A 798 1.94 -0.06 28.99
CA SER A 798 2.33 -1.10 28.04
C SER A 798 3.85 -1.16 27.78
N THR A 799 4.60 -0.09 28.07
CA THR A 799 6.07 -0.01 27.83
C THR A 799 6.73 0.88 28.88
N ALA A 800 7.88 0.47 29.44
CA ALA A 800 8.65 1.30 30.37
C ALA A 800 9.30 2.47 29.62
N TYR A 801 9.07 3.69 30.11
CA TYR A 801 9.83 4.87 29.71
C TYR A 801 10.57 5.39 30.95
N HIS A 802 11.87 5.08 31.03
CA HIS A 802 12.69 5.28 32.23
C HIS A 802 12.63 6.72 32.79
N LEU A 803 12.83 7.72 31.93
CA LEU A 803 12.79 9.15 32.29
C LEU A 803 11.42 9.59 32.83
N THR A 804 10.34 9.16 32.19
CA THR A 804 8.95 9.49 32.51
C THR A 804 8.56 8.99 33.90
N LEU A 805 8.95 7.76 34.22
CA LEU A 805 8.61 7.14 35.50
C LEU A 805 9.44 7.71 36.65
N GLN A 806 10.71 8.04 36.41
CA GLN A 806 11.51 8.75 37.42
C GLN A 806 10.92 10.14 37.75
N GLN A 807 10.44 10.88 36.75
CA GLN A 807 9.76 12.15 36.98
C GLN A 807 8.49 11.97 37.80
N LEU A 808 7.66 10.98 37.45
CA LEU A 808 6.44 10.69 38.18
C LEU A 808 6.71 10.27 39.63
N VAL A 809 7.64 9.33 39.86
CA VAL A 809 8.07 8.91 41.21
C VAL A 809 8.63 10.08 42.01
N GLY A 810 9.36 10.99 41.36
CA GLY A 810 9.87 12.22 41.99
C GLY A 810 8.76 13.17 42.46
N LEU A 811 7.60 13.17 41.79
CA LEU A 811 6.43 14.00 42.12
C LEU A 811 5.54 13.40 43.22
N VAL A 812 5.55 12.07 43.42
CA VAL A 812 4.61 11.37 44.33
C VAL A 812 5.29 10.62 45.48
N LYS A 813 6.25 11.27 46.16
CA LYS A 813 7.13 10.63 47.17
C LYS A 813 6.45 10.05 48.42
N GLU A 814 5.20 10.44 48.74
CA GLU A 814 4.47 10.02 49.95
C GLU A 814 3.12 9.34 49.62
N VAL A 815 2.99 8.78 48.42
CA VAL A 815 1.72 8.30 47.84
C VAL A 815 1.77 6.78 47.70
N SER A 816 0.64 6.10 47.90
CA SER A 816 0.52 4.67 47.56
C SER A 816 0.55 4.50 46.04
N LEU A 817 1.69 4.07 45.50
CA LEU A 817 1.93 3.90 44.06
C LEU A 817 2.00 2.42 43.69
N GLU A 818 1.04 1.99 42.86
CA GLU A 818 1.01 0.67 42.23
C GLU A 818 1.29 0.82 40.72
N ILE A 819 2.31 0.15 40.21
CA ILE A 819 2.67 0.20 38.78
C ILE A 819 2.47 -1.18 38.17
N TYR A 820 1.62 -1.24 37.15
CA TYR A 820 1.40 -2.42 36.33
C TYR A 820 2.09 -2.24 34.98
N ILE A 821 2.99 -3.17 34.65
CA ILE A 821 3.78 -3.11 33.42
C ILE A 821 3.79 -4.43 32.66
N SER A 822 3.69 -4.35 31.33
CA SER A 822 3.79 -5.54 30.47
C SER A 822 5.19 -6.18 30.55
N LYS A 823 5.22 -7.51 30.71
CA LYS A 823 6.44 -8.30 30.78
C LYS A 823 7.15 -8.35 29.42
N ASP A 824 8.27 -7.63 29.31
CA ASP A 824 9.18 -7.58 28.14
C ASP A 824 10.63 -7.61 28.67
N ASP A 825 11.54 -8.32 27.99
CA ASP A 825 12.97 -8.43 28.35
C ASP A 825 13.64 -7.05 28.53
N ARG A 826 13.11 -6.01 27.85
CA ARG A 826 13.56 -4.61 27.98
C ARG A 826 13.16 -3.93 29.28
N ASN A 827 12.12 -4.43 29.96
CA ASN A 827 11.54 -3.80 31.15
C ASN A 827 12.05 -4.42 32.46
N GLN A 828 12.67 -5.61 32.41
CA GLN A 828 13.02 -6.39 33.60
C GLN A 828 13.98 -5.63 34.55
N THR A 829 15.07 -5.06 33.99
CA THR A 829 16.05 -4.28 34.77
C THR A 829 15.44 -3.06 35.45
N PHE A 830 14.35 -2.53 34.90
CA PHE A 830 13.66 -1.36 35.42
C PHE A 830 12.65 -1.71 36.53
N VAL A 831 11.96 -2.85 36.39
CA VAL A 831 11.10 -3.42 37.46
C VAL A 831 11.93 -3.67 38.72
N ASP A 832 13.14 -4.20 38.55
CA ASP A 832 14.05 -4.48 39.67
C ASP A 832 14.46 -3.18 40.41
N GLN A 833 14.81 -2.11 39.66
CA GLN A 833 15.18 -0.80 40.23
C GLN A 833 14.04 -0.09 40.99
N LEU A 834 12.81 -0.18 40.51
CA LEU A 834 11.67 0.47 41.19
C LEU A 834 11.27 -0.28 42.47
N SER A 835 11.36 -1.61 42.43
CA SER A 835 11.07 -2.46 43.59
C SER A 835 12.04 -2.18 44.75
N GLU A 836 13.31 -1.90 44.45
CA GLU A 836 14.33 -1.49 45.44
C GLU A 836 14.00 -0.13 46.12
N ASN A 837 13.19 0.73 45.49
CA ASN A 837 12.75 2.01 46.05
C ASN A 837 11.44 1.92 46.85
N GLY A 838 10.94 0.71 47.13
CA GLY A 838 9.72 0.49 47.92
C GLY A 838 8.41 0.73 47.16
N ILE A 839 8.46 0.78 45.83
CA ILE A 839 7.28 0.93 44.96
C ILE A 839 6.76 -0.45 44.56
N THR A 840 5.45 -0.67 44.65
CA THR A 840 4.85 -1.95 44.25
C THR A 840 4.74 -2.01 42.73
N VAL A 841 5.51 -2.91 42.11
CA VAL A 841 5.50 -3.12 40.65
C VAL A 841 5.04 -4.53 40.30
N HIS A 842 4.00 -4.62 39.48
CA HIS A 842 3.42 -5.86 39.00
C HIS A 842 3.79 -6.07 37.53
N ALA A 843 4.56 -7.13 37.25
CA ALA A 843 4.93 -7.51 35.88
C ALA A 843 3.89 -8.47 35.31
N VAL A 844 3.12 -7.99 34.34
CA VAL A 844 1.90 -8.61 33.84
C VAL A 844 2.10 -9.23 32.46
N ALA A 845 1.51 -10.40 32.21
CA ALA A 845 1.54 -11.02 30.88
C ALA A 845 0.48 -10.39 29.95
N GLY A 846 0.90 -9.97 28.75
CA GLY A 846 0.00 -9.45 27.72
C GLY A 846 -0.09 -7.93 27.64
N SER A 847 -0.98 -7.42 26.79
CA SER A 847 -1.12 -5.99 26.52
C SER A 847 -1.96 -5.31 27.61
N LEU A 848 -1.41 -4.31 28.27
CA LEU A 848 -2.13 -3.45 29.21
C LEU A 848 -2.66 -2.18 28.52
N PRO A 849 -3.82 -1.63 28.92
CA PRO A 849 -4.22 -0.29 28.52
C PRO A 849 -3.30 0.74 29.20
N ASN A 850 -2.99 1.82 28.50
CA ASN A 850 -2.27 2.95 29.09
C ASN A 850 -3.28 3.81 29.86
N VAL A 851 -3.30 3.66 31.18
CA VAL A 851 -4.25 4.35 32.06
C VAL A 851 -3.58 4.74 33.38
N THR A 852 -3.97 5.88 33.93
CA THR A 852 -3.56 6.35 35.26
C THR A 852 -4.82 6.59 36.08
N LEU A 853 -4.91 5.95 37.24
CA LEU A 853 -6.06 6.00 38.13
C LEU A 853 -5.67 6.72 39.43
N ILE A 854 -6.44 7.74 39.82
CA ILE A 854 -6.14 8.64 40.95
C ILE A 854 -7.34 8.65 41.91
N ASN A 855 -7.10 8.48 43.22
CA ASN A 855 -8.07 8.68 44.31
C ASN A 855 -9.47 8.07 44.06
N ASP A 856 -9.52 6.83 43.58
CA ASP A 856 -10.73 6.01 43.38
C ASP A 856 -11.82 6.59 42.44
N SER A 857 -11.54 7.70 41.75
CA SER A 857 -12.54 8.42 40.93
C SER A 857 -11.97 9.00 39.63
N ILE A 858 -10.71 9.43 39.59
CA ILE A 858 -10.13 10.07 38.40
C ILE A 858 -9.41 9.03 37.53
N VAL A 859 -9.73 9.03 36.24
CA VAL A 859 -9.20 8.13 35.21
C VAL A 859 -8.59 8.97 34.10
N TRP A 860 -7.28 8.83 33.91
CA TRP A 860 -6.57 9.35 32.75
C TRP A 860 -6.31 8.22 31.76
N PHE A 861 -6.91 8.25 30.58
CA PHE A 861 -6.87 7.18 29.58
C PHE A 861 -6.46 7.68 28.20
N GLY A 862 -5.56 6.97 27.51
CA GLY A 862 -5.18 7.35 26.15
C GLY A 862 -4.18 6.40 25.50
N LYS A 863 -3.74 6.75 24.29
CA LYS A 863 -2.78 5.93 23.53
C LYS A 863 -1.38 5.95 24.13
N LEU A 864 -0.99 7.05 24.78
CA LEU A 864 0.34 7.23 25.37
C LEU A 864 0.27 7.29 26.89
N PRO A 865 1.27 6.75 27.61
CA PRO A 865 1.49 7.10 29.01
C PRO A 865 1.68 8.60 29.18
N LEU A 866 1.25 9.13 30.31
CA LEU A 866 1.47 10.53 30.70
C LEU A 866 2.97 10.80 30.92
N LEU A 867 3.39 12.05 30.74
CA LEU A 867 4.75 12.58 30.98
C LEU A 867 5.84 12.13 29.97
N ILE A 868 5.46 11.76 28.73
CA ILE A 868 6.40 11.46 27.63
C ILE A 868 6.64 12.72 26.77
N GLN A 869 7.86 13.29 26.80
CA GLN A 869 8.19 14.54 26.10
C GLN A 869 8.63 14.38 24.62
N HIS A 870 9.01 13.17 24.18
CA HIS A 870 9.75 12.95 22.92
C HIS A 870 9.05 12.08 21.84
N TYR A 871 7.73 11.88 21.93
CA TYR A 871 6.98 11.18 20.88
C TYR A 871 6.27 12.15 19.95
N ASP A 872 5.99 11.73 18.71
CA ASP A 872 5.27 12.50 17.69
C ASP A 872 4.03 13.20 18.29
N LYS A 873 4.19 14.50 18.58
CA LYS A 873 3.25 15.28 19.40
C LYS A 873 1.92 15.52 18.69
N GLU A 874 1.85 15.30 17.38
CA GLU A 874 0.75 15.80 16.56
C GLU A 874 -0.52 14.93 16.59
N GLU A 875 -0.45 13.64 16.99
CA GLU A 875 -1.59 12.72 16.80
C GLU A 875 -2.17 12.03 18.06
N SER A 876 -1.61 12.23 19.26
CA SER A 876 -2.08 11.52 20.47
C SER A 876 -3.02 12.37 21.34
N MET A 877 -4.03 11.72 21.92
CA MET A 877 -5.02 12.33 22.81
C MET A 877 -5.10 11.60 24.14
N LEU A 878 -5.43 12.36 25.19
CA LEU A 878 -5.61 11.91 26.55
C LEU A 878 -7.01 12.31 27.02
N LEU A 879 -7.69 11.39 27.67
CA LEU A 879 -8.98 11.61 28.31
C LEU A 879 -8.77 11.67 29.81
N ARG A 880 -9.26 12.72 30.46
CA ARG A 880 -9.49 12.75 31.90
C ARG A 880 -10.97 12.51 32.15
N ILE A 881 -11.30 11.53 32.96
CA ILE A 881 -12.67 11.16 33.30
C ILE A 881 -12.79 11.04 34.82
N GLU A 882 -13.79 11.64 35.41
CA GLU A 882 -14.11 11.54 36.83
C GLU A 882 -15.31 10.61 36.99
N SER A 883 -15.05 9.35 37.30
CA SER A 883 -16.08 8.32 37.45
C SER A 883 -15.55 7.16 38.29
N GLU A 884 -16.14 6.97 39.47
CA GLU A 884 -15.85 5.82 40.34
C GLU A 884 -16.10 4.49 39.64
N ASN A 885 -17.17 4.39 38.85
CA ASN A 885 -17.50 3.17 38.11
C ASN A 885 -16.40 2.83 37.09
N LEU A 886 -16.03 3.81 36.25
CA LEU A 886 -14.99 3.60 35.25
C LEU A 886 -13.62 3.33 35.88
N PHE A 887 -13.32 3.97 37.03
CA PHE A 887 -12.13 3.67 37.82
C PHE A 887 -12.10 2.19 38.20
N GLN A 888 -13.20 1.65 38.75
CA GLN A 888 -13.25 0.23 39.13
C GLN A 888 -13.17 -0.68 37.90
N GLU A 889 -13.81 -0.33 36.77
CA GLU A 889 -13.70 -1.12 35.54
C GLU A 889 -12.25 -1.22 35.03
N PHE A 890 -11.51 -0.10 34.99
CA PHE A 890 -10.09 -0.14 34.60
C PHE A 890 -9.24 -0.90 35.61
N ARG A 891 -9.51 -0.75 36.91
CA ARG A 891 -8.81 -1.50 37.96
C ARG A 891 -9.01 -3.01 37.79
N GLU A 892 -10.23 -3.45 37.53
CA GLU A 892 -10.55 -4.86 37.23
C GLU A 892 -9.79 -5.34 35.97
N ILE A 893 -9.76 -4.56 34.89
CA ILE A 893 -9.04 -4.91 33.64
C ILE A 893 -7.53 -5.09 33.90
N ILE A 894 -6.95 -4.27 34.77
CA ILE A 894 -5.53 -4.33 35.13
C ILE A 894 -5.26 -5.57 35.99
N GLN A 895 -6.07 -5.81 37.01
CA GLN A 895 -5.91 -6.92 37.96
C GLN A 895 -6.22 -8.29 37.34
N GLU A 896 -7.13 -8.39 36.36
CA GLU A 896 -7.40 -9.65 35.65
C GLU A 896 -6.18 -10.24 34.92
N LYS A 897 -5.15 -9.42 34.66
CA LYS A 897 -3.96 -9.83 33.92
C LYS A 897 -2.77 -10.17 34.81
N GLU A 898 -2.81 -9.72 36.06
CA GLU A 898 -1.87 -10.09 37.14
C GLU A 898 -1.98 -11.59 37.44
#